data_AF-A0A3M7BT19-F1
#
_entry.id   AF-A0A3M7BT19-F1
#
_cell.length_a   1.000
_cell.length_b   1.000
_cell.length_c   1.000
_cell.angle_alpha   90.00
_cell.angle_beta   90.00
_cell.angle_gamma   90.00
#
_symmetry.space_group_name_H-M   'P 1'
#
loop_
_entity.id
_entity.type
_entity.pdbx_description
1 polymer ?
#
loop_
_entity_poly.entity_id
_entity_poly.type
_entity_poly.pdbx_seq_one_letter_code
_entity_poly.pdbx_strand_id
1 'polypeptide(L)'
;MAANGAHHDRITELHAGGHSGSGGSNEASRATSPGPAASGIDRGDADLSVDIARLGRTRPRIFPYEKYLPYETETREQREADVNEMIKNLYVAVASGDFVPGAVHWTKEIRGWMSLKFDLTKNQRIALVKLYYELCLAPGLEYAVAERFASMFMVLTKRKHYLRPGVDLVLDWRPLYKELKVFVLPSESSTQNTYSSKRNVRTLTKLCTFAQLFFDPREIPAMLDEFLPYYSMSFSEHAFVVLGLLNLLLPTSAPPDGEEKLQPQYYLPTFFHLWATVNRSMMVDMRFLDIFSRQARDCLGSEVVPFGPYGLFSEEQSSLIYTAVLRLLEIPVGQATTPYSGSVDLGAGTALFLERDPRKHPVSDSIARWIVMSLSPHCLSPATESNPNNKSRSVLHQLEALIQGIETFFHPSNSGSWTKPLSQLIYYLSDFFVMRWNREQSGEYVVPEDRKLNEEVRRRFVLCLRDVVFMGIYAKSGTAMNYSLSTLQSLAYLEPTLILPGALQRIYPAMQGLVEVHRTVSSIRALQMLSRIIATTKGFRCHLTTLLGLALPGIDANDLDKTMHSLAFIQSVCYNIPLHDLSKTPRLETSELNGDYEMIDDDSSVRPSSDSAGTALAVEWITSQVARFETEGPGIEIDYSAELTPEDEETILKSSTAGFAEFVISFLGRVFTLLQNLPDAARVKSGSPEENVVNTLPAAFSPLLASLSPELYDIALEHVAKFVSNHVVHQARDAMAFIVNALVKISPRKALHRLLPDLMTSIRTEISENGAGSTRTTGSEILPRDRALVWNVSLLSMCVVHVGRDVLDFQEELFDLANFMQDNCRGIPLVHVSNFVHHLLLNLTVTYTMDYRLFEKQDMRHGGLTPDCWGKVPDPAELNINWHVPSHEEIDFAVKVFEAQAGRALKALGELIKDDGSVIKRDGVGKDWSDEMSRNLVLLRLTISGCSRLFRSEDGTVSPEYTMVEKESSGEEMEVERAGRTGKKDTGADDETEDDLLGLGPQEEDEKVKRTFHYPTGYPLEIGSPQYETVHNLRKRAGEMLHRVHSF
;
A
#
# COMPACT_ATOMS: atom_id res chain seq x y z
N MET A 1 18.25 20.54 -18.12
CA MET A 1 17.41 19.37 -18.50
C MET A 1 16.59 18.91 -17.29
N ALA A 2 15.85 19.84 -16.68
CA ALA A 2 15.04 19.61 -15.49
C ALA A 2 13.60 20.00 -15.87
N ALA A 3 12.74 19.02 -16.16
CA ALA A 3 11.34 19.27 -16.49
C ALA A 3 10.37 18.16 -16.06
N ASN A 4 10.86 16.98 -15.65
CA ASN A 4 10.00 15.85 -15.28
C ASN A 4 10.17 15.50 -13.80
N GLY A 5 9.50 16.25 -12.92
CA GLY A 5 9.35 15.87 -11.51
C GLY A 5 8.47 14.63 -11.41
N ALA A 6 9.06 13.47 -11.13
CA ALA A 6 8.33 12.21 -10.99
C ALA A 6 7.45 12.21 -9.74
N HIS A 7 6.17 11.85 -9.89
CA HIS A 7 5.21 11.65 -8.81
C HIS A 7 5.58 10.44 -7.96
N HIS A 8 6.46 10.63 -6.96
CA HIS A 8 7.08 9.54 -6.20
C HIS A 8 6.32 9.09 -4.94
N ASP A 9 5.20 9.73 -4.59
CA ASP A 9 4.50 9.50 -3.31
C ASP A 9 3.82 8.11 -3.16
N ARG A 10 3.86 7.22 -4.16
CA ARG A 10 3.16 5.91 -4.11
C ARG A 10 3.94 4.68 -4.56
N ILE A 11 5.11 4.82 -5.19
CA ILE A 11 5.89 3.64 -5.63
C ILE A 11 6.40 2.85 -4.40
N THR A 12 6.62 3.53 -3.27
CA THR A 12 6.97 2.90 -1.99
C THR A 12 5.86 1.98 -1.45
N GLU A 13 4.58 2.22 -1.78
CA GLU A 13 3.45 1.37 -1.36
C GLU A 13 3.40 0.04 -2.13
N LEU A 14 3.84 0.00 -3.38
CA LEU A 14 3.85 -1.23 -4.20
C LEU A 14 5.06 -2.14 -3.90
N HIS A 15 6.23 -1.56 -3.57
CA HIS A 15 7.42 -2.35 -3.20
C HIS A 15 7.41 -2.88 -1.76
N ALA A 16 6.57 -2.31 -0.87
CA ALA A 16 6.48 -2.75 0.53
C ALA A 16 5.46 -3.88 0.78
N GLY A 17 4.71 -4.32 -0.24
CA GLY A 17 3.66 -5.34 -0.13
C GLY A 17 4.13 -6.78 0.13
N GLY A 18 5.44 -7.01 0.34
CA GLY A 18 6.03 -8.34 0.51
C GLY A 18 6.56 -8.69 1.92
N HIS A 19 6.40 -7.81 2.91
CA HIS A 19 6.86 -8.08 4.28
C HIS A 19 5.71 -7.98 5.29
N SER A 20 4.96 -9.06 5.39
CA SER A 20 4.03 -9.33 6.48
C SER A 20 4.78 -9.31 7.82
N GLY A 21 4.30 -8.52 8.79
CA GLY A 21 4.86 -8.48 10.15
C GLY A 21 5.47 -7.15 10.59
N SER A 22 4.98 -6.01 10.12
CA SER A 22 5.15 -4.73 10.81
C SER A 22 3.99 -3.84 10.43
N GLY A 23 3.14 -3.48 11.41
CA GLY A 23 2.06 -2.51 11.23
C GLY A 23 2.59 -1.21 10.61
N GLY A 24 2.48 -1.14 9.28
CA GLY A 24 2.84 0.01 8.48
C GLY A 24 1.82 1.10 8.76
N SER A 25 2.16 2.00 9.67
CA SER A 25 1.47 3.28 9.84
C SER A 25 1.80 4.19 8.64
N ASN A 26 1.44 3.77 7.43
CA ASN A 26 1.47 4.61 6.24
C ASN A 26 0.22 5.48 6.20
N GLU A 27 0.08 6.36 7.20
CA GLU A 27 -0.61 7.61 6.93
C GLU A 27 0.36 8.47 6.13
N ALA A 28 0.14 8.56 4.81
CA ALA A 28 0.77 9.53 3.93
C ALA A 28 1.00 10.84 4.69
N SER A 29 2.25 11.31 4.71
CA SER A 29 2.68 12.52 5.42
C SER A 29 1.57 13.57 5.36
N ARG A 30 0.88 13.79 6.50
CA ARG A 30 -0.26 14.73 6.60
C ARG A 30 0.15 16.17 6.35
N ALA A 31 1.43 16.42 6.11
CA ALA A 31 1.91 17.54 5.34
C ALA A 31 1.48 17.37 3.87
N THR A 32 0.19 17.41 3.55
CA THR A 32 -0.23 17.82 2.19
C THR A 32 -0.30 19.34 2.21
N SER A 33 0.54 20.03 1.45
CA SER A 33 0.35 21.48 1.30
C SER A 33 -0.89 21.69 0.44
N PRO A 34 -1.76 22.67 0.71
CA PRO A 34 -2.70 23.14 -0.28
C PRO A 34 -1.86 23.82 -1.37
N GLY A 35 -1.53 23.10 -2.45
CA GLY A 35 -0.79 23.66 -3.57
C GLY A 35 -1.43 24.95 -4.14
N PRO A 36 -0.69 25.74 -4.93
CA PRO A 36 -1.17 27.02 -5.44
C PRO A 36 -2.42 26.89 -6.31
N ALA A 37 -3.07 28.03 -6.58
CA ALA A 37 -3.98 28.14 -7.69
C ALA A 37 -3.21 27.78 -8.98
N ALA A 38 -3.81 26.97 -9.84
CA ALA A 38 -3.20 26.48 -11.08
C ALA A 38 -2.91 27.62 -12.07
N SER A 39 -1.85 28.39 -11.83
CA SER A 39 -1.31 29.38 -12.76
C SER A 39 -0.07 28.86 -13.50
N GLY A 40 0.23 27.55 -13.41
CA GLY A 40 1.44 26.97 -14.00
C GLY A 40 1.28 25.60 -14.68
N ILE A 41 0.07 25.02 -14.75
CA ILE A 41 -0.14 23.81 -15.55
C ILE A 41 -0.61 24.25 -16.94
N ASP A 42 0.32 24.78 -17.73
CA ASP A 42 0.13 25.06 -19.16
C ASP A 42 0.29 23.74 -19.96
N ARG A 43 -0.36 22.66 -19.50
CA ARG A 43 -0.70 21.54 -20.39
C ARG A 43 -1.96 22.00 -21.09
N GLY A 44 -1.88 22.29 -22.39
CA GLY A 44 -2.90 22.96 -23.21
C GLY A 44 -4.23 22.23 -23.37
N ASP A 45 -4.83 21.80 -22.26
CA ASP A 45 -6.07 21.06 -22.17
C ASP A 45 -7.07 21.92 -21.37
N ALA A 46 -7.87 22.70 -22.09
CA ALA A 46 -8.77 23.70 -21.51
C ALA A 46 -9.77 23.09 -20.51
N ASP A 47 -10.14 21.82 -20.68
CA ASP A 47 -11.09 21.11 -19.83
C ASP A 47 -10.52 20.84 -18.41
N LEU A 48 -9.22 20.57 -18.28
CA LEU A 48 -8.54 20.40 -16.99
C LEU A 48 -8.59 21.67 -16.13
N SER A 49 -8.44 22.85 -16.75
CA SER A 49 -8.47 24.14 -16.05
C SER A 49 -9.88 24.47 -15.50
N VAL A 50 -10.92 24.10 -16.23
CA VAL A 50 -12.33 24.31 -15.85
C VAL A 50 -12.75 23.36 -14.74
N ASP A 51 -12.34 22.09 -14.82
CA ASP A 51 -12.63 21.10 -13.77
C ASP A 51 -11.87 21.40 -12.46
N ILE A 52 -10.65 21.94 -12.53
CA ILE A 52 -9.89 22.41 -11.35
C ILE A 52 -10.63 23.54 -10.62
N ALA A 53 -11.13 24.53 -11.35
CA ALA A 53 -11.86 25.67 -10.77
C ALA A 53 -13.21 25.24 -10.15
N ARG A 54 -13.94 24.34 -10.81
CA ARG A 54 -15.24 23.81 -10.36
C ARG A 54 -15.12 22.87 -9.16
N LEU A 55 -14.19 21.90 -9.22
CA LEU A 55 -13.98 20.91 -8.16
C LEU A 55 -13.18 21.49 -6.99
N GLY A 56 -12.53 22.64 -7.17
CA GLY A 56 -11.69 23.28 -6.16
C GLY A 56 -10.44 22.49 -5.81
N ARG A 57 -10.02 21.58 -6.70
CA ARG A 57 -8.86 20.72 -6.49
C ARG A 57 -7.59 21.45 -6.86
N THR A 58 -6.66 21.59 -5.93
CA THR A 58 -5.32 22.11 -6.24
C THR A 58 -4.45 21.10 -6.99
N ARG A 59 -4.82 19.81 -6.99
CA ARG A 59 -4.12 18.73 -7.69
C ARG A 59 -5.09 17.86 -8.53
N PRO A 60 -4.83 17.66 -9.84
CA PRO A 60 -5.63 16.76 -10.67
C PRO A 60 -5.50 15.30 -10.19
N ARG A 61 -6.39 14.42 -10.67
CA ARG A 61 -6.23 12.98 -10.47
C ARG A 61 -5.02 12.51 -11.28
N ILE A 62 -4.25 11.60 -10.71
CA ILE A 62 -3.10 11.00 -11.39
C ILE A 62 -3.59 10.13 -12.56
N PHE A 63 -4.58 9.27 -12.31
CA PHE A 63 -5.14 8.40 -13.33
C PHE A 63 -6.52 8.89 -13.77
N PRO A 64 -6.80 8.97 -15.08
CA PRO A 64 -8.15 9.15 -15.61
C PRO A 64 -8.92 7.81 -15.54
N TYR A 65 -9.40 7.45 -14.35
CA TYR A 65 -10.07 6.16 -14.11
C TYR A 65 -11.24 5.87 -15.07
N GLU A 66 -12.05 6.88 -15.40
CA GLU A 66 -13.19 6.77 -16.32
C GLU A 66 -12.79 6.33 -17.72
N LYS A 67 -11.61 6.75 -18.19
CA LYS A 67 -11.07 6.38 -19.51
C LYS A 67 -10.64 4.91 -19.57
N TYR A 68 -10.22 4.36 -18.44
CA TYR A 68 -9.57 3.05 -18.38
C TYR A 68 -10.48 1.90 -18.01
N LEU A 69 -11.72 2.17 -17.59
CA LEU A 69 -12.69 1.11 -17.35
C LEU A 69 -13.14 0.48 -18.68
N PRO A 70 -13.37 -0.84 -18.73
CA PRO A 70 -13.73 -1.53 -19.96
C PRO A 70 -15.22 -1.39 -20.34
N TYR A 71 -15.97 -0.53 -19.65
CA TYR A 71 -17.40 -0.30 -19.87
C TYR A 71 -17.72 1.19 -19.74
N GLU A 72 -18.85 1.59 -20.35
CA GLU A 72 -19.34 2.97 -20.26
C GLU A 72 -19.76 3.31 -18.83
N THR A 73 -19.30 4.48 -18.37
CA THR A 73 -19.64 5.02 -17.05
C THR A 73 -20.70 6.10 -17.17
N GLU A 74 -21.40 6.37 -16.08
CA GLU A 74 -22.41 7.40 -16.00
C GLU A 74 -21.88 8.80 -16.37
N THR A 75 -22.73 9.63 -16.97
CA THR A 75 -22.32 10.97 -17.35
C THR A 75 -22.06 11.83 -16.13
N ARG A 76 -21.25 12.87 -16.31
CA ARG A 76 -20.99 13.86 -15.25
C ARG A 76 -22.29 14.51 -14.74
N GLU A 77 -23.26 14.81 -15.62
CA GLU A 77 -24.54 15.39 -15.18
C GLU A 77 -25.32 14.45 -14.28
N GLN A 78 -25.32 13.15 -14.59
CA GLN A 78 -26.01 12.15 -13.78
C GLN A 78 -25.40 12.05 -12.37
N ARG A 79 -24.06 11.97 -12.27
CA ARG A 79 -23.36 11.93 -10.98
C ARG A 79 -23.67 13.14 -10.10
N GLU A 80 -23.75 14.32 -10.72
CA GLU A 80 -24.09 15.54 -10.00
C GLU A 80 -25.55 15.59 -9.59
N ALA A 81 -26.47 15.11 -10.43
CA ALA A 81 -27.87 14.99 -10.07
C ALA A 81 -28.05 14.06 -8.87
N ASP A 82 -27.38 12.91 -8.87
CA ASP A 82 -27.42 11.92 -7.80
C ASP A 82 -26.94 12.51 -6.47
N VAL A 83 -25.76 13.13 -6.45
CA VAL A 83 -25.22 13.70 -5.21
C VAL A 83 -26.06 14.87 -4.71
N ASN A 84 -26.62 15.69 -5.61
CA ASN A 84 -27.54 16.76 -5.22
C ASN A 84 -28.83 16.19 -4.60
N GLU A 85 -29.32 15.08 -5.11
CA GLU A 85 -30.46 14.38 -4.52
C GLU A 85 -30.11 13.79 -3.14
N MET A 86 -28.95 13.14 -2.99
CA MET A 86 -28.47 12.64 -1.70
C MET A 86 -28.36 13.78 -0.67
N ILE A 87 -27.78 14.92 -1.05
CA ILE A 87 -27.64 16.11 -0.19
C ILE A 87 -29.01 16.69 0.18
N LYS A 88 -29.94 16.75 -0.78
CA LYS A 88 -31.32 17.21 -0.52
C LYS A 88 -32.01 16.32 0.51
N ASN A 89 -31.92 15.01 0.37
CA ASN A 89 -32.57 14.08 1.30
C ASN A 89 -31.87 14.06 2.68
N LEU A 90 -30.54 14.24 2.72
CA LEU A 90 -29.81 14.49 3.97
C LEU A 90 -30.34 15.74 4.67
N TYR A 91 -30.52 16.84 3.94
CA TYR A 91 -31.08 18.08 4.50
C TYR A 91 -32.49 17.86 5.05
N VAL A 92 -33.36 17.18 4.31
CA VAL A 92 -34.73 16.87 4.76
C VAL A 92 -34.71 16.05 6.05
N ALA A 93 -33.87 15.02 6.13
CA ALA A 93 -33.74 14.17 7.32
C ALA A 93 -33.22 14.94 8.55
N VAL A 94 -32.23 15.81 8.36
CA VAL A 94 -31.70 16.66 9.43
C VAL A 94 -32.75 17.68 9.87
N ALA A 95 -33.47 18.30 8.94
CA ALA A 95 -34.51 19.29 9.23
C ALA A 95 -35.74 18.68 9.95
N SER A 96 -36.06 17.42 9.67
CA SER A 96 -37.14 16.69 10.36
C SER A 96 -36.72 16.09 11.71
N GLY A 97 -35.43 16.13 12.06
CA GLY A 97 -34.89 15.47 13.24
C GLY A 97 -34.74 13.95 13.12
N ASP A 98 -34.92 13.39 11.91
CA ASP A 98 -34.67 11.97 11.61
C ASP A 98 -33.16 11.72 11.42
N PHE A 99 -32.43 11.65 12.53
CA PHE A 99 -31.01 11.31 12.50
C PHE A 99 -30.78 9.82 12.24
N VAL A 100 -31.60 8.96 12.84
CA VAL A 100 -31.58 7.50 12.66
C VAL A 100 -32.99 7.02 12.32
N PRO A 101 -33.19 6.32 11.19
CA PRO A 101 -32.18 5.91 10.22
C PRO A 101 -31.86 6.97 9.14
N GLY A 102 -32.56 8.11 9.09
CA GLY A 102 -32.54 9.09 8.00
C GLY A 102 -31.16 9.63 7.62
N ALA A 103 -30.64 10.57 8.42
CA ALA A 103 -29.39 11.25 8.13
C ALA A 103 -28.20 10.28 8.03
N VAL A 104 -28.15 9.27 8.91
CA VAL A 104 -27.11 8.21 8.88
C VAL A 104 -27.08 7.47 7.54
N HIS A 105 -28.23 7.10 6.99
CA HIS A 105 -28.31 6.41 5.69
C HIS A 105 -27.74 7.29 4.57
N TRP A 106 -28.16 8.55 4.48
CA TRP A 106 -27.65 9.47 3.46
C TRP A 106 -26.16 9.79 3.63
N THR A 107 -25.65 9.81 4.87
CA THR A 107 -24.20 9.89 5.10
C THR A 107 -23.46 8.66 4.57
N LYS A 108 -24.02 7.45 4.72
CA LYS A 108 -23.47 6.20 4.14
C LYS A 108 -23.44 6.28 2.62
N GLU A 109 -24.54 6.70 1.99
CA GLU A 109 -24.64 6.85 0.52
C GLU A 109 -23.61 7.86 -0.02
N ILE A 110 -23.50 9.04 0.58
CA ILE A 110 -22.52 10.06 0.16
C ILE A 110 -21.09 9.54 0.34
N ARG A 111 -20.80 8.82 1.42
CA ARG A 111 -19.48 8.21 1.63
C ARG A 111 -19.20 7.13 0.58
N GLY A 112 -20.19 6.30 0.24
CA GLY A 112 -20.13 5.30 -0.83
C GLY A 112 -19.85 5.95 -2.19
N TRP A 113 -20.59 7.01 -2.53
CA TRP A 113 -20.39 7.82 -3.74
C TRP A 113 -18.97 8.39 -3.84
N MET A 114 -18.43 8.93 -2.74
CA MET A 114 -17.03 9.40 -2.70
C MET A 114 -16.01 8.25 -2.81
N SER A 115 -16.36 7.05 -2.34
CA SER A 115 -15.49 5.87 -2.40
C SER A 115 -15.27 5.39 -3.84
N LEU A 116 -16.28 5.55 -4.70
CA LEU A 116 -16.25 5.39 -6.16
C LEU A 116 -15.37 6.43 -6.87
N LYS A 117 -14.65 7.25 -6.11
CA LYS A 117 -13.75 8.30 -6.60
C LYS A 117 -14.48 9.46 -7.29
N PHE A 118 -15.78 9.61 -7.12
CA PHE A 118 -16.48 10.81 -7.57
C PHE A 118 -16.11 12.02 -6.71
N ASP A 119 -16.02 13.19 -7.35
CA ASP A 119 -15.54 14.41 -6.70
C ASP A 119 -16.70 15.36 -6.39
N LEU A 120 -16.83 15.73 -5.12
CA LEU A 120 -17.70 16.83 -4.71
C LEU A 120 -17.18 18.14 -5.29
N THR A 121 -18.09 19.02 -5.71
CA THR A 121 -17.72 20.41 -6.00
C THR A 121 -17.21 21.11 -4.74
N LYS A 122 -16.42 22.17 -4.92
CA LYS A 122 -15.88 22.96 -3.80
C LYS A 122 -16.99 23.46 -2.87
N ASN A 123 -18.08 23.98 -3.44
CA ASN A 123 -19.20 24.54 -2.70
C ASN A 123 -19.96 23.45 -1.91
N GLN A 124 -20.24 22.30 -2.53
CA GLN A 124 -20.86 21.16 -1.84
C GLN A 124 -19.98 20.67 -0.68
N ARG A 125 -18.67 20.55 -0.90
CA ARG A 125 -17.73 20.12 0.14
C ARG A 125 -17.70 21.09 1.31
N ILE A 126 -17.61 22.40 1.07
CA ILE A 126 -17.64 23.43 2.13
C ILE A 126 -18.94 23.34 2.94
N ALA A 127 -20.08 23.24 2.26
CA ALA A 127 -21.39 23.13 2.91
C ALA A 127 -21.49 21.87 3.78
N LEU A 128 -21.07 20.72 3.27
CA LEU A 128 -21.05 19.46 4.02
C LEU A 128 -20.08 19.51 5.21
N VAL A 129 -18.89 20.10 5.05
CA VAL A 129 -17.94 20.23 6.16
C VAL A 129 -18.54 21.07 7.29
N LYS A 130 -19.15 22.21 6.99
CA LYS A 130 -19.82 23.05 8.00
C LYS A 130 -20.97 22.32 8.68
N LEU A 131 -21.81 21.65 7.89
CA LEU A 131 -22.93 20.86 8.39
C LEU A 131 -22.45 19.76 9.34
N TYR A 132 -21.50 18.91 8.92
CA TYR A 132 -21.03 17.81 9.76
C TYR A 132 -20.24 18.31 10.98
N TYR A 133 -19.55 19.45 10.89
CA TYR A 133 -18.88 20.08 12.03
C TYR A 133 -19.90 20.51 13.10
N GLU A 134 -20.99 21.17 12.70
CA GLU A 134 -22.06 21.56 13.61
C GLU A 134 -22.84 20.35 14.15
N LEU A 135 -23.18 19.38 13.30
CA LEU A 135 -23.94 18.19 13.69
C LEU A 135 -23.20 17.31 14.69
N CYS A 136 -21.89 17.08 14.51
CA CYS A 136 -21.14 16.25 15.46
C CYS A 136 -20.99 16.90 16.84
N LEU A 137 -21.10 18.24 16.91
CA LEU A 137 -21.02 19.04 18.15
C LEU A 137 -22.41 19.47 18.69
N ALA A 138 -23.50 19.10 18.01
CA ALA A 138 -24.85 19.50 18.40
C ALA A 138 -25.27 18.90 19.76
N PRO A 139 -25.82 19.70 20.70
CA PRO A 139 -26.25 19.17 21.99
C PRO A 139 -27.45 18.22 21.83
N GLY A 140 -27.49 17.15 22.62
CA GLY A 140 -28.61 16.21 22.65
C GLY A 140 -28.60 15.11 21.57
N LEU A 141 -27.62 15.07 20.68
CA LEU A 141 -27.46 14.00 19.70
C LEU A 141 -26.86 12.74 20.35
N GLU A 142 -27.32 11.56 19.95
CA GLU A 142 -26.73 10.29 20.39
C GLU A 142 -25.26 10.18 19.98
N TYR A 143 -24.42 9.68 20.90
CA TYR A 143 -22.97 9.59 20.69
C TYR A 143 -22.58 8.80 19.44
N ALA A 144 -23.22 7.65 19.20
CA ALA A 144 -22.93 6.81 18.04
C ALA A 144 -23.16 7.56 16.71
N VAL A 145 -24.21 8.39 16.66
CA VAL A 145 -24.52 9.23 15.49
C VAL A 145 -23.52 10.38 15.36
N ALA A 146 -23.21 11.06 16.48
CA ALA A 146 -22.21 12.12 16.51
C ALA A 146 -20.82 11.62 16.04
N GLU A 147 -20.45 10.39 16.38
CA GLU A 147 -19.21 9.76 15.94
C GLU A 147 -19.21 9.49 14.42
N ARG A 148 -20.34 9.04 13.85
CA ARG A 148 -20.48 8.88 12.39
C ARG A 148 -20.36 10.22 11.66
N PHE A 149 -20.95 11.29 12.20
CA PHE A 149 -20.82 12.64 11.64
C PHE A 149 -19.40 13.21 11.78
N ALA A 150 -18.75 12.99 12.93
CA ALA A 150 -17.34 13.35 13.12
C ALA A 150 -16.43 12.61 12.13
N SER A 151 -16.70 11.33 11.87
CA SER A 151 -16.00 10.54 10.86
C SER A 151 -16.16 11.15 9.47
N MET A 152 -17.37 11.54 9.08
CA MET A 152 -17.62 12.18 7.79
C MET A 152 -16.92 13.54 7.68
N PHE A 153 -16.93 14.36 8.73
CA PHE A 153 -16.15 15.61 8.79
C PHE A 153 -14.65 15.35 8.56
N MET A 154 -14.08 14.34 9.22
CA MET A 154 -12.67 13.96 9.05
C MET A 154 -12.39 13.49 7.62
N VAL A 155 -13.27 12.70 7.00
CA VAL A 155 -13.13 12.26 5.60
C VAL A 155 -13.12 13.44 4.63
N LEU A 156 -14.01 14.41 4.83
CA LEU A 156 -14.12 15.59 3.97
C LEU A 156 -12.92 16.53 4.07
N THR A 157 -12.27 16.58 5.24
CA THR A 157 -11.13 17.46 5.55
C THR A 157 -9.76 16.74 5.49
N LYS A 158 -9.72 15.40 5.35
CA LYS A 158 -8.48 14.59 5.36
C LYS A 158 -7.46 15.03 4.33
N ARG A 159 -7.92 15.43 3.14
CA ARG A 159 -7.07 15.75 1.99
C ARG A 159 -7.07 17.26 1.74
N LYS A 160 -5.94 17.91 2.03
CA LYS A 160 -5.80 19.38 2.00
C LYS A 160 -5.82 20.00 0.60
N HIS A 161 -5.65 19.19 -0.44
CA HIS A 161 -5.76 19.66 -1.84
C HIS A 161 -7.21 19.94 -2.30
N TYR A 162 -8.23 19.60 -1.50
CA TYR A 162 -9.63 19.96 -1.83
C TYR A 162 -10.10 21.24 -1.13
N LEU A 163 -9.47 21.64 -0.03
CA LEU A 163 -9.86 22.81 0.76
C LEU A 163 -8.62 23.49 1.31
N ARG A 164 -8.36 24.72 0.86
CA ARG A 164 -7.22 25.51 1.34
C ARG A 164 -7.57 26.14 2.69
N PRO A 165 -6.78 25.86 3.75
CA PRO A 165 -6.98 26.48 5.05
C PRO A 165 -6.83 28.01 4.99
N GLY A 166 -7.67 28.73 5.73
CA GLY A 166 -7.66 30.21 5.80
C GLY A 166 -8.20 30.93 4.56
N VAL A 167 -8.37 30.24 3.42
CA VAL A 167 -8.90 30.83 2.18
C VAL A 167 -10.29 30.30 1.84
N ASP A 168 -10.46 28.98 1.83
CA ASP A 168 -11.70 28.36 1.33
C ASP A 168 -12.69 28.03 2.45
N LEU A 169 -12.19 27.80 3.66
CA LEU A 169 -12.98 27.41 4.82
C LEU A 169 -12.40 28.06 6.09
N VAL A 170 -13.30 28.62 6.90
CA VAL A 170 -13.04 29.09 8.26
C VAL A 170 -14.05 28.40 9.19
N LEU A 171 -13.55 27.87 10.31
CA LEU A 171 -14.34 27.22 11.37
C LEU A 171 -14.21 27.99 12.68
N ASP A 172 -15.27 27.99 13.49
CA ASP A 172 -15.22 28.54 14.86
C ASP A 172 -14.70 27.49 15.84
N TRP A 173 -13.74 27.88 16.67
CA TRP A 173 -13.10 27.01 17.67
C TRP A 173 -13.92 26.85 18.96
N ARG A 174 -14.83 27.79 19.24
CA ARG A 174 -15.58 27.85 20.51
C ARG A 174 -16.45 26.61 20.78
N PRO A 175 -17.18 26.03 19.80
CA PRO A 175 -17.96 24.81 20.04
C PRO A 175 -17.09 23.63 20.46
N LEU A 176 -15.93 23.43 19.81
CA LEU A 176 -14.98 22.39 20.19
C LEU A 176 -14.40 22.63 21.59
N TYR A 177 -14.00 23.88 21.88
CA TYR A 177 -13.46 24.23 23.20
C TYR A 177 -14.50 24.02 24.30
N LYS A 178 -15.76 24.38 24.09
CA LYS A 178 -16.85 24.17 25.05
C LYS A 178 -16.99 22.70 25.43
N GLU A 179 -16.92 21.78 24.45
CA GLU A 179 -16.98 20.34 24.70
C GLU A 179 -15.73 19.83 25.42
N LEU A 180 -14.54 20.34 25.07
CA LEU A 180 -13.29 19.99 25.75
C LEU A 180 -13.24 20.50 27.21
N LYS A 181 -13.74 21.71 27.47
CA LYS A 181 -13.73 22.36 28.80
C LYS A 181 -14.40 21.50 29.87
N VAL A 182 -15.43 20.73 29.50
CA VAL A 182 -16.13 19.78 30.39
C VAL A 182 -15.22 18.66 30.91
N PHE A 183 -14.16 18.30 30.18
CA PHE A 183 -13.22 17.25 30.58
C PHE A 183 -12.03 17.80 31.36
N VAL A 184 -11.52 18.97 30.97
CA VAL A 184 -10.24 19.49 31.46
C VAL A 184 -10.36 20.61 32.49
N LEU A 185 -11.55 21.23 32.62
CA LEU A 185 -11.86 22.24 33.62
C LEU A 185 -13.26 21.96 34.23
N PRO A 186 -13.43 20.82 34.94
CA PRO A 186 -14.73 20.40 35.45
C PRO A 186 -15.28 21.32 36.54
N SER A 187 -14.42 22.02 37.30
CA SER A 187 -14.84 23.00 38.33
C SER A 187 -15.61 24.18 37.77
N GLU A 188 -15.38 24.52 36.51
CA GLU A 188 -16.07 25.60 35.77
C GLU A 188 -17.35 25.11 35.09
N SER A 189 -17.56 23.79 35.02
CA SER A 189 -18.69 23.16 34.34
C SER A 189 -19.78 22.81 35.37
N SER A 190 -20.88 23.55 35.35
CA SER A 190 -21.87 23.68 36.44
C SER A 190 -22.73 22.44 36.76
N THR A 191 -22.41 21.22 36.30
CA THR A 191 -23.23 20.02 36.57
C THR A 191 -22.39 18.75 36.77
N GLN A 192 -22.37 18.22 37.99
CA GLN A 192 -21.65 17.01 38.40
C GLN A 192 -22.22 15.68 37.84
N ASN A 193 -23.33 15.68 37.10
CA ASN A 193 -24.05 14.46 36.68
C ASN A 193 -23.79 13.97 35.22
N THR A 194 -22.72 14.40 34.54
CA THR A 194 -22.53 14.13 33.10
C THR A 194 -21.72 12.88 32.73
N TYR A 195 -21.26 12.04 33.67
CA TYR A 195 -20.36 10.93 33.31
C TYR A 195 -20.96 9.89 32.33
N SER A 196 -22.29 9.74 32.24
CA SER A 196 -22.94 8.85 31.27
C SER A 196 -23.27 9.48 29.91
N SER A 197 -23.04 10.79 29.72
CA SER A 197 -23.47 11.57 28.54
C SER A 197 -22.31 12.27 27.82
N LYS A 198 -21.06 11.94 28.16
CA LYS A 198 -19.86 12.60 27.65
C LYS A 198 -19.42 11.99 26.31
N ARG A 199 -19.26 12.83 25.28
CA ARG A 199 -18.64 12.44 24.01
C ARG A 199 -17.25 11.82 24.25
N ASN A 200 -16.85 10.89 23.39
CA ASN A 200 -15.50 10.33 23.45
C ASN A 200 -14.46 11.42 23.21
N VAL A 201 -13.64 11.67 24.24
CA VAL A 201 -12.55 12.65 24.22
C VAL A 201 -11.58 12.40 23.07
N ARG A 202 -11.30 11.13 22.73
CA ARG A 202 -10.41 10.80 21.60
C ARG A 202 -10.99 11.26 20.26
N THR A 203 -12.30 11.28 20.11
CA THR A 203 -12.97 11.81 18.91
C THR A 203 -12.85 13.33 18.87
N LEU A 204 -13.01 14.01 20.01
CA LEU A 204 -12.82 15.46 20.12
C LEU A 204 -11.37 15.89 19.83
N THR A 205 -10.36 15.20 20.36
CA THR A 205 -8.95 15.52 20.08
C THR A 205 -8.57 15.25 18.62
N LYS A 206 -9.15 14.22 18.01
CA LYS A 206 -9.04 14.00 16.55
C LYS A 206 -9.68 15.15 15.77
N LEU A 207 -10.92 15.53 16.09
CA LEU A 207 -11.63 16.65 15.44
C LEU A 207 -10.81 17.94 15.50
N CYS A 208 -10.23 18.26 16.66
CA CYS A 208 -9.38 19.44 16.81
C CYS A 208 -8.18 19.41 15.87
N THR A 209 -7.52 18.26 15.70
CA THR A 209 -6.37 18.13 14.78
C THR A 209 -6.75 18.43 13.32
N PHE A 210 -7.97 18.11 12.90
CA PHE A 210 -8.46 18.45 11.55
C PHE A 210 -8.99 19.89 11.45
N ALA A 211 -9.70 20.37 12.50
CA ALA A 211 -10.31 21.69 12.52
C ALA A 211 -9.30 22.84 12.74
N GLN A 212 -8.23 22.59 13.50
CA GLN A 212 -7.20 23.59 13.89
C GLN A 212 -6.61 24.34 12.70
N LEU A 213 -6.48 23.67 11.55
CA LEU A 213 -5.95 24.27 10.33
C LEU A 213 -6.89 25.34 9.75
N PHE A 214 -8.19 25.22 10.00
CA PHE A 214 -9.23 26.09 9.45
C PHE A 214 -9.68 27.17 10.45
N PHE A 215 -9.01 27.34 11.58
CA PHE A 215 -9.27 28.47 12.48
C PHE A 215 -8.55 29.72 11.97
N ASP A 216 -9.21 30.88 12.07
CA ASP A 216 -8.64 32.17 11.67
C ASP A 216 -7.52 32.59 12.65
N PRO A 217 -6.30 32.91 12.17
CA PRO A 217 -5.23 33.45 13.01
C PRO A 217 -5.61 34.70 13.81
N ARG A 218 -6.60 35.48 13.36
CA ARG A 218 -7.12 36.65 14.11
C ARG A 218 -7.75 36.28 15.44
N GLU A 219 -8.12 35.02 15.63
CA GLU A 219 -8.68 34.53 16.90
C GLU A 219 -7.60 34.20 17.94
N ILE A 220 -6.30 34.25 17.59
CA ILE A 220 -5.20 33.94 18.53
C ILE A 220 -5.28 34.78 19.82
N PRO A 221 -5.43 36.12 19.78
CA PRO A 221 -5.57 36.91 21.00
C PRO A 221 -6.77 36.48 21.86
N ALA A 222 -7.92 36.20 21.23
CA ALA A 222 -9.11 35.74 21.94
C ALA A 222 -8.91 34.35 22.59
N MET A 223 -8.21 33.44 21.92
CA MET A 223 -7.83 32.14 22.49
C MET A 223 -6.87 32.32 23.68
N LEU A 224 -5.88 33.21 23.58
CA LEU A 224 -4.94 33.48 24.67
C LEU A 224 -5.64 34.11 25.88
N ASP A 225 -6.56 35.06 25.65
CA ASP A 225 -7.36 35.69 26.70
C ASP A 225 -8.29 34.69 27.41
N GLU A 226 -8.75 33.64 26.73
CA GLU A 226 -9.55 32.57 27.35
C GLU A 226 -8.68 31.53 28.07
N PHE A 227 -7.52 31.15 27.50
CA PHE A 227 -6.71 30.04 28.03
C PHE A 227 -5.76 30.46 29.15
N LEU A 228 -5.04 31.58 28.97
CA LEU A 228 -3.99 32.00 29.91
C LEU A 228 -4.47 32.32 31.33
N PRO A 229 -5.69 32.84 31.59
CA PRO A 229 -6.16 33.08 32.96
C PRO A 229 -6.20 31.82 33.82
N TYR A 230 -6.34 30.63 33.21
CA TYR A 230 -6.32 29.36 33.94
C TYR A 230 -4.89 28.90 34.27
N TYR A 231 -3.84 29.48 33.66
CA TYR A 231 -2.47 29.06 33.88
C TYR A 231 -2.02 29.36 35.31
N SER A 232 -1.68 28.32 36.07
CA SER A 232 -1.18 28.46 37.44
C SER A 232 -0.14 27.41 37.76
N MET A 233 0.98 27.84 38.35
CA MET A 233 2.00 26.94 38.89
C MET A 233 1.67 26.48 40.32
N SER A 234 0.69 27.10 40.98
CA SER A 234 0.19 26.64 42.28
C SER A 234 -0.61 25.35 42.16
N PHE A 235 -1.28 25.16 41.01
CA PHE A 235 -1.99 23.94 40.65
C PHE A 235 -1.41 23.41 39.33
N SER A 236 -0.39 22.55 39.41
CA SER A 236 0.36 22.07 38.24
C SER A 236 -0.53 21.56 37.11
N GLU A 237 -1.63 20.88 37.45
CA GLU A 237 -2.62 20.37 36.49
C GLU A 237 -3.13 21.46 35.53
N HIS A 238 -3.45 22.64 36.05
CA HIS A 238 -3.94 23.74 35.24
C HIS A 238 -2.88 24.25 34.25
N ALA A 239 -1.60 24.26 34.63
CA ALA A 239 -0.52 24.59 33.71
C ALA A 239 -0.49 23.60 32.54
N PHE A 240 -0.53 22.29 32.82
CA PHE A 240 -0.56 21.26 31.76
C PHE A 240 -1.83 21.35 30.88
N VAL A 241 -2.99 21.65 31.45
CA VAL A 241 -4.25 21.83 30.69
C VAL A 241 -4.12 22.97 29.70
N VAL A 242 -3.67 24.15 30.15
CA VAL A 242 -3.50 25.31 29.26
C VAL A 242 -2.49 25.02 28.14
N LEU A 243 -1.36 24.40 28.45
CA LEU A 243 -0.37 24.00 27.45
C LEU A 243 -0.92 22.97 26.45
N GLY A 244 -1.74 22.02 26.93
CA GLY A 244 -2.44 21.05 26.09
C GLY A 244 -3.44 21.70 25.14
N LEU A 245 -4.23 22.66 25.64
CA LEU A 245 -5.20 23.44 24.84
C LEU A 245 -4.52 24.28 23.78
N LEU A 246 -3.42 24.97 24.13
CA LEU A 246 -2.60 25.71 23.19
C LEU A 246 -2.08 24.81 22.07
N ASN A 247 -1.57 23.61 22.38
CA ASN A 247 -1.12 22.71 21.32
C ASN A 247 -2.28 22.22 20.43
N LEU A 248 -3.44 21.93 21.02
CA LEU A 248 -4.53 21.27 20.30
C LEU A 248 -5.35 22.24 19.42
N LEU A 249 -5.57 23.48 19.87
CA LEU A 249 -6.50 24.42 19.24
C LEU A 249 -5.82 25.60 18.55
N LEU A 250 -4.63 26.03 18.98
CA LEU A 250 -4.05 27.27 18.46
C LEU A 250 -3.70 27.14 16.95
N PRO A 251 -4.20 28.01 16.07
CA PRO A 251 -3.82 28.01 14.66
C PRO A 251 -2.36 28.44 14.51
N THR A 252 -1.66 27.81 13.56
CA THR A 252 -0.23 28.08 13.26
C THR A 252 -0.01 28.70 11.88
N SER A 253 -1.08 28.99 11.14
CA SER A 253 -1.05 29.64 9.84
C SER A 253 -0.45 31.04 9.90
N ALA A 254 0.17 31.46 8.80
CA ALA A 254 0.75 32.79 8.68
C ALA A 254 -0.29 33.90 8.94
N PRO A 255 0.10 35.00 9.62
CA PRO A 255 -0.80 36.10 9.91
C PRO A 255 -1.16 36.89 8.63
N PRO A 256 -2.33 37.55 8.59
CA PRO A 256 -2.66 38.53 7.54
C PRO A 256 -1.70 39.73 7.53
N ASP A 257 -1.55 40.36 6.36
CA ASP A 257 -0.67 41.52 6.16
C ASP A 257 -1.07 42.70 7.07
N GLY A 258 -0.07 43.34 7.70
CA GLY A 258 -0.25 44.59 8.46
C GLY A 258 -0.66 44.46 9.93
N GLU A 259 -0.82 43.25 10.47
CA GLU A 259 -1.20 43.01 11.87
C GLU A 259 -0.02 42.52 12.73
N GLU A 260 0.79 43.45 13.29
CA GLU A 260 2.02 43.11 14.05
C GLU A 260 1.78 42.21 15.27
N LYS A 261 0.65 42.36 15.96
CA LYS A 261 0.31 41.55 17.16
C LYS A 261 0.03 40.07 16.86
N LEU A 262 -0.25 39.74 15.60
CA LEU A 262 -0.49 38.36 15.16
C LEU A 262 0.79 37.69 14.66
N GLN A 263 1.91 38.42 14.57
CA GLN A 263 3.19 37.85 14.18
C GLN A 263 3.68 36.84 15.21
N PRO A 264 4.22 35.68 14.79
CA PRO A 264 4.88 34.73 15.68
C PRO A 264 5.86 35.40 16.66
N GLN A 265 6.63 36.37 16.18
CA GLN A 265 7.63 37.09 16.98
C GLN A 265 7.02 37.80 18.19
N TYR A 266 5.73 38.15 18.17
CA TYR A 266 5.05 38.83 19.27
C TYR A 266 4.73 37.88 20.43
N TYR A 267 4.20 36.68 20.15
CA TYR A 267 3.74 35.74 21.19
C TYR A 267 4.73 34.59 21.49
N LEU A 268 5.72 34.33 20.64
CA LEU A 268 6.77 33.34 20.91
C LEU A 268 7.50 33.57 22.24
N PRO A 269 7.86 34.82 22.65
CA PRO A 269 8.46 35.04 23.96
C PRO A 269 7.60 34.52 25.12
N THR A 270 6.28 34.67 25.04
CA THR A 270 5.34 34.11 26.02
C THR A 270 5.41 32.59 26.02
N PHE A 271 5.46 31.93 24.86
CA PHE A 271 5.54 30.47 24.78
C PHE A 271 6.84 29.93 25.36
N PHE A 272 7.99 30.54 25.05
CA PHE A 272 9.27 30.17 25.65
C PHE A 272 9.31 30.44 27.16
N HIS A 273 8.66 31.50 27.63
CA HIS A 273 8.52 31.75 29.07
C HIS A 273 7.69 30.66 29.75
N LEU A 274 6.50 30.34 29.23
CA LEU A 274 5.64 29.28 29.75
C LEU A 274 6.37 27.94 29.75
N TRP A 275 7.08 27.62 28.66
CA TRP A 275 7.91 26.41 28.56
C TRP A 275 8.95 26.32 29.69
N ALA A 276 9.65 27.41 29.98
CA ALA A 276 10.68 27.46 31.02
C ALA A 276 10.12 27.31 32.45
N THR A 277 8.82 27.51 32.68
CA THR A 277 8.23 27.37 34.02
C THR A 277 8.00 25.92 34.44
N VAL A 278 7.81 24.98 33.50
CA VAL A 278 7.62 23.55 33.78
C VAL A 278 8.85 22.76 33.35
N ASN A 279 9.93 22.87 34.13
CA ASN A 279 11.19 22.20 33.82
C ASN A 279 11.12 20.68 34.02
N ARG A 280 11.88 19.93 33.20
CA ARG A 280 12.04 18.47 33.28
C ARG A 280 10.75 17.66 33.06
N SER A 281 9.78 18.24 32.34
CA SER A 281 8.58 17.54 31.86
C SER A 281 8.77 17.10 30.41
N MET A 282 8.59 15.80 30.15
CA MET A 282 8.64 15.28 28.78
C MET A 282 7.41 15.74 27.99
N MET A 283 6.24 15.75 28.64
CA MET A 283 4.99 16.17 28.02
C MET A 283 5.06 17.61 27.51
N VAL A 284 5.59 18.54 28.32
CA VAL A 284 5.68 19.95 27.93
C VAL A 284 6.67 20.15 26.77
N ASP A 285 7.85 19.50 26.82
CA ASP A 285 8.83 19.54 25.72
C ASP A 285 8.18 19.05 24.41
N MET A 286 7.41 17.96 24.44
CA MET A 286 6.69 17.45 23.26
C MET A 286 5.63 18.43 22.74
N ARG A 287 4.85 19.08 23.62
CA ARG A 287 3.78 20.02 23.21
C ARG A 287 4.33 21.25 22.50
N PHE A 288 5.36 21.88 23.07
CA PHE A 288 5.96 23.06 22.46
C PHE A 288 6.67 22.72 21.17
N LEU A 289 7.39 21.60 21.12
CA LEU A 289 8.02 21.16 19.88
C LEU A 289 6.99 20.92 18.76
N ASP A 290 5.84 20.30 19.06
CA ASP A 290 4.77 20.13 18.07
C ASP A 290 4.24 21.48 17.56
N ILE A 291 3.95 22.45 18.45
CA ILE A 291 3.53 23.81 18.08
C ILE A 291 4.58 24.46 17.16
N PHE A 292 5.85 24.48 17.57
CA PHE A 292 6.94 25.11 16.83
C PHE A 292 7.19 24.42 15.48
N SER A 293 7.06 23.09 15.41
CA SER A 293 7.19 22.34 14.16
C SER A 293 6.09 22.68 13.16
N ARG A 294 4.84 22.86 13.63
CA ARG A 294 3.70 23.24 12.80
C ARG A 294 3.83 24.69 12.33
N GLN A 295 4.26 25.59 13.21
CA GLN A 295 4.50 26.99 12.88
C GLN A 295 5.62 27.15 11.83
N ALA A 296 6.73 26.40 11.98
CA ALA A 296 7.80 26.39 10.98
C ALA A 296 7.30 25.96 9.59
N ARG A 297 6.45 24.92 9.53
CA ARG A 297 5.82 24.47 8.28
C ARG A 297 4.88 25.53 7.70
N ASP A 298 3.94 26.01 8.52
CA ASP A 298 2.81 26.84 8.05
C ASP A 298 3.23 28.27 7.71
N CYS A 299 4.33 28.77 8.30
CA CYS A 299 4.90 30.10 8.00
C CYS A 299 5.96 30.08 6.89
N LEU A 300 6.40 28.91 6.42
CA LEU A 300 7.50 28.78 5.45
C LEU A 300 7.27 29.63 4.18
N GLY A 301 6.05 29.55 3.64
CA GLY A 301 5.67 30.25 2.40
C GLY A 301 5.29 31.73 2.58
N SER A 302 5.29 32.28 3.79
CA SER A 302 4.86 33.66 4.05
C SER A 302 6.01 34.65 3.88
N GLU A 303 5.86 35.65 3.03
CA GLU A 303 6.83 36.73 2.85
C GLU A 303 6.87 37.71 4.04
N VAL A 304 5.78 37.81 4.80
CA VAL A 304 5.64 38.77 5.91
C VAL A 304 6.41 38.33 7.15
N VAL A 305 6.47 37.02 7.41
CA VAL A 305 7.14 36.48 8.60
C VAL A 305 8.65 36.51 8.39
N PRO A 306 9.44 37.16 9.27
CA PRO A 306 10.90 37.16 9.17
C PRO A 306 11.48 35.74 9.18
N PHE A 307 12.46 35.51 8.30
CA PHE A 307 13.14 34.21 8.17
C PHE A 307 14.65 34.43 8.02
N GLY A 308 15.45 33.65 8.75
CA GLY A 308 16.90 33.79 8.75
C GLY A 308 17.63 32.45 8.92
N PRO A 309 18.91 32.46 9.38
CA PRO A 309 19.72 31.24 9.57
C PRO A 309 19.13 30.23 10.59
N TYR A 310 18.17 30.68 11.38
CA TYR A 310 17.47 29.92 12.42
C TYR A 310 15.98 29.70 12.10
N GLY A 311 15.60 29.81 10.82
CA GLY A 311 14.19 29.82 10.41
C GLY A 311 13.49 31.08 10.91
N LEU A 312 12.31 30.90 11.52
CA LEU A 312 11.53 31.99 12.13
C LEU A 312 11.96 32.33 13.57
N PHE A 313 12.88 31.57 14.14
CA PHE A 313 13.31 31.66 15.55
C PHE A 313 14.58 32.49 15.70
N SER A 314 14.89 32.92 16.92
CA SER A 314 16.20 33.49 17.27
C SER A 314 17.26 32.40 17.52
N GLU A 315 18.53 32.80 17.59
CA GLU A 315 19.64 31.88 17.95
C GLU A 315 19.41 31.20 19.30
N GLU A 316 18.99 31.97 20.31
CA GLU A 316 18.74 31.48 21.66
C GLU A 316 17.55 30.50 21.67
N GLN A 317 16.48 30.83 20.95
CA GLN A 317 15.30 29.98 20.82
C GLN A 317 15.63 28.66 20.12
N SER A 318 16.35 28.71 18.99
CA SER A 318 16.81 27.51 18.28
C SER A 318 17.67 26.63 19.18
N SER A 319 18.60 27.24 19.94
CA SER A 319 19.47 26.52 20.88
C SER A 319 18.67 25.83 22.00
N LEU A 320 17.63 26.49 22.52
CA LEU A 320 16.72 25.88 23.51
C LEU A 320 15.94 24.71 22.92
N ILE A 321 15.45 24.84 21.67
CA ILE A 321 14.76 23.75 20.97
C ILE A 321 15.70 22.56 20.78
N TYR A 322 16.93 22.75 20.28
CA TYR A 322 17.90 21.65 20.14
C TYR A 322 18.26 21.00 21.48
N THR A 323 18.33 21.78 22.55
CA THR A 323 18.55 21.24 23.90
C THR A 323 17.39 20.34 24.32
N ALA A 324 16.15 20.74 24.05
CA ALA A 324 14.97 19.90 24.30
C ALA A 324 14.94 18.65 23.40
N VAL A 325 15.30 18.80 22.12
CA VAL A 325 15.45 17.68 21.19
C VAL A 325 16.42 16.64 21.77
N LEU A 326 17.61 17.05 22.22
CA LEU A 326 18.60 16.14 22.81
C LEU A 326 18.03 15.41 24.04
N ARG A 327 17.23 16.08 24.87
CA ARG A 327 16.54 15.43 26.01
C ARG A 327 15.48 14.42 25.53
N LEU A 328 14.69 14.77 24.52
CA LEU A 328 13.63 13.93 23.95
C LEU A 328 14.16 12.68 23.22
N LEU A 329 15.42 12.67 22.80
CA LEU A 329 16.06 11.47 22.25
C LEU A 329 16.40 10.43 23.33
N GLU A 330 16.26 10.78 24.61
CA GLU A 330 16.46 9.90 25.77
C GLU A 330 17.77 9.10 25.73
N ILE A 331 18.82 9.75 25.24
CA ILE A 331 20.16 9.16 25.14
C ILE A 331 20.77 9.13 26.55
N PRO A 332 21.29 7.99 27.03
CA PRO A 332 21.93 7.92 28.33
C PRO A 332 23.25 8.68 28.30
N VAL A 333 23.42 9.61 29.24
CA VAL A 333 24.68 10.33 29.44
C VAL A 333 25.15 10.09 30.87
N GLY A 334 26.25 9.35 31.02
CA GLY A 334 26.78 8.97 32.32
C GLY A 334 25.90 7.93 33.04
N GLN A 335 25.58 8.16 34.30
CA GLN A 335 24.75 7.26 35.13
C GLN A 335 23.25 7.62 35.12
N ALA A 336 22.86 8.74 34.52
CA ALA A 336 21.47 9.16 34.44
C ALA A 336 20.80 8.51 33.22
N THR A 337 19.69 7.81 33.46
CA THR A 337 18.94 7.11 32.41
C THR A 337 17.90 7.99 31.72
N THR A 338 17.47 9.10 32.34
CA THR A 338 16.53 10.06 31.74
C THR A 338 16.78 11.49 32.25
N PRO A 339 16.66 12.52 31.38
CA PRO A 339 16.71 13.92 31.82
C PRO A 339 15.41 14.37 32.52
N TYR A 340 14.31 13.63 32.34
CA TYR A 340 12.97 13.97 32.82
C TYR A 340 12.67 13.45 34.23
N SER A 341 11.64 13.99 34.84
CA SER A 341 11.17 13.58 36.16
C SER A 341 9.72 13.12 36.08
N GLY A 342 9.47 11.82 36.25
CA GLY A 342 8.11 11.26 36.19
C GLY A 342 7.15 11.85 37.23
N SER A 343 7.65 12.38 38.36
CA SER A 343 6.81 13.08 39.34
C SER A 343 6.28 14.43 38.84
N VAL A 344 6.97 15.07 37.88
CA VAL A 344 6.50 16.32 37.26
C VAL A 344 5.35 16.02 36.30
N ASP A 345 5.52 15.02 35.44
CA ASP A 345 4.50 14.63 34.46
C ASP A 345 3.25 14.00 35.13
N LEU A 346 3.41 13.38 36.31
CA LEU A 346 2.25 12.95 37.13
C LEU A 346 1.32 14.12 37.50
N GLY A 347 1.86 15.35 37.54
CA GLY A 347 1.10 16.57 37.76
C GLY A 347 0.20 17.00 36.60
N ALA A 348 0.18 16.27 35.47
CA ALA A 348 -0.65 16.60 34.31
C ALA A 348 -2.15 16.43 34.54
N GLY A 349 -2.57 15.50 35.41
CA GLY A 349 -3.98 15.31 35.78
C GLY A 349 -4.91 15.15 34.57
N THR A 350 -5.96 15.97 34.49
CA THR A 350 -6.92 15.99 33.39
C THR A 350 -6.33 16.40 32.04
N ALA A 351 -5.12 16.99 31.98
CA ALA A 351 -4.47 17.32 30.71
C ALA A 351 -4.12 16.08 29.87
N LEU A 352 -4.07 14.88 30.47
CA LEU A 352 -3.92 13.60 29.76
C LEU A 352 -5.03 13.38 28.72
N PHE A 353 -6.22 13.93 28.95
CA PHE A 353 -7.33 13.89 28.00
C PHE A 353 -7.04 14.64 26.69
N LEU A 354 -6.09 15.57 26.68
CA LEU A 354 -5.71 16.37 25.52
C LEU A 354 -4.56 15.74 24.73
N GLU A 355 -4.06 14.57 25.12
CA GLU A 355 -2.98 13.88 24.40
C GLU A 355 -3.39 13.45 23.00
N ARG A 356 -2.53 13.78 22.04
CA ARG A 356 -2.57 13.20 20.70
C ARG A 356 -2.07 11.76 20.78
N ASP A 357 -2.60 10.90 19.94
CA ASP A 357 -2.12 9.52 19.84
C ASP A 357 -0.63 9.51 19.47
N PRO A 358 0.27 9.04 20.37
CA PRO A 358 1.72 9.07 20.14
C PRO A 358 2.16 8.12 19.04
N ARG A 359 1.34 7.10 18.69
CA ARG A 359 1.62 6.22 17.54
C ARG A 359 1.44 6.96 16.22
N LYS A 360 0.51 7.92 16.17
CA LYS A 360 0.22 8.74 14.99
C LYS A 360 1.03 10.03 14.93
N HIS A 361 1.55 10.48 16.08
CA HIS A 361 2.32 11.73 16.20
C HIS A 361 3.61 11.45 17.00
N PRO A 362 4.55 10.67 16.43
CA PRO A 362 5.81 10.39 17.12
C PRO A 362 6.63 11.67 17.27
N VAL A 363 7.40 11.79 18.35
CA VAL A 363 8.22 12.98 18.64
C VAL A 363 9.23 13.25 17.53
N SER A 364 9.86 12.20 17.00
CA SER A 364 10.82 12.27 15.89
C SER A 364 10.26 12.97 14.64
N ASP A 365 8.96 12.84 14.37
CA ASP A 365 8.28 13.53 13.26
C ASP A 365 8.20 15.05 13.51
N SER A 366 7.91 15.47 14.75
CA SER A 366 7.87 16.90 15.12
C SER A 366 9.28 17.52 15.11
N ILE A 367 10.29 16.78 15.60
CA ILE A 367 11.70 17.20 15.52
C ILE A 367 12.09 17.42 14.05
N ALA A 368 11.88 16.41 13.21
CA ALA A 368 12.28 16.46 11.81
C ALA A 368 11.54 17.56 11.03
N ARG A 369 10.23 17.70 11.23
CA ARG A 369 9.44 18.77 10.61
C ARG A 369 9.98 20.15 11.00
N TRP A 370 10.26 20.39 12.27
CA TRP A 370 10.80 21.67 12.71
C TRP A 370 12.15 21.99 12.05
N ILE A 371 13.09 21.05 12.09
CA ILE A 371 14.44 21.22 11.53
C ILE A 371 14.33 21.50 10.03
N VAL A 372 13.69 20.60 9.27
CA VAL A 372 13.65 20.69 7.80
C VAL A 372 12.89 21.92 7.33
N MET A 373 11.78 22.29 7.96
CA MET A 373 11.02 23.50 7.57
C MET A 373 11.72 24.80 7.99
N SER A 374 12.78 24.72 8.81
CA SER A 374 13.60 25.88 9.21
C SER A 374 14.89 26.02 8.37
N LEU A 375 15.20 25.07 7.48
CA LEU A 375 16.37 25.13 6.59
C LEU A 375 16.17 26.16 5.46
N SER A 376 17.23 26.88 5.10
CA SER A 376 17.26 27.77 3.94
C SER A 376 18.71 28.04 3.50
N PRO A 377 18.93 28.65 2.33
CA PRO A 377 20.24 29.16 1.93
C PRO A 377 20.90 30.10 2.95
N HIS A 378 20.13 30.78 3.81
CA HIS A 378 20.68 31.57 4.92
C HIS A 378 21.50 30.74 5.93
N CYS A 379 21.28 29.43 6.00
CA CYS A 379 22.10 28.54 6.83
C CYS A 379 23.53 28.36 6.30
N LEU A 380 23.81 28.77 5.05
CA LEU A 380 25.11 28.71 4.40
C LEU A 380 25.96 29.98 4.62
N SER A 381 25.33 31.11 4.95
CA SER A 381 26.04 32.39 5.10
C SER A 381 27.09 32.27 6.21
N PRO A 382 28.38 32.53 5.93
CA PRO A 382 29.39 32.61 6.97
C PRO A 382 29.10 33.84 7.84
N ALA A 383 29.40 33.72 9.14
CA ALA A 383 29.43 34.78 10.15
C ALA A 383 29.30 36.19 9.58
N THR A 384 28.22 36.89 9.94
CA THR A 384 28.08 38.34 9.75
C THR A 384 29.40 39.04 10.07
N GLU A 385 29.81 39.98 9.20
CA GLU A 385 31.06 40.77 9.23
C GLU A 385 31.38 41.49 10.56
N SER A 386 30.52 41.38 11.56
CA SER A 386 30.61 42.00 12.87
C SER A 386 31.44 41.22 13.91
N ASN A 387 31.78 39.93 13.71
CA ASN A 387 32.65 39.22 14.68
C ASN A 387 33.32 37.92 14.16
N PRO A 388 34.62 37.93 13.80
CA PRO A 388 35.36 36.76 13.27
C PRO A 388 35.50 35.57 14.24
N ASN A 389 35.26 35.78 15.54
CA ASN A 389 35.38 34.74 16.57
C ASN A 389 34.06 34.03 16.89
N ASN A 390 32.93 34.48 16.35
CA ASN A 390 31.64 33.83 16.58
C ASN A 390 31.29 33.01 15.33
N LYS A 391 31.58 31.70 15.35
CA LYS A 391 31.06 30.77 14.33
C LYS A 391 29.54 30.94 14.32
N SER A 392 28.97 31.54 13.28
CA SER A 392 27.52 31.69 13.15
C SER A 392 26.89 30.31 13.24
N ARG A 393 26.16 30.07 14.33
CA ARG A 393 25.37 28.87 14.47
C ARG A 393 24.19 29.03 13.49
N SER A 394 23.75 27.95 12.88
CA SER A 394 22.54 27.93 12.04
C SER A 394 21.80 26.66 12.38
N VAL A 395 20.53 26.53 11.97
CA VAL A 395 19.79 25.26 12.17
C VAL A 395 20.55 24.09 11.54
N LEU A 396 21.10 24.27 10.34
CA LEU A 396 21.91 23.23 9.70
C LEU A 396 23.18 22.88 10.51
N HIS A 397 23.90 23.88 11.01
CA HIS A 397 25.10 23.64 11.82
C HIS A 397 24.78 22.98 13.16
N GLN A 398 23.65 23.33 13.78
CA GLN A 398 23.16 22.70 15.01
C GLN A 398 22.70 21.25 14.76
N LEU A 399 22.10 20.96 13.59
CA LEU A 399 21.82 19.59 13.16
C LEU A 399 23.11 18.78 13.00
N GLU A 400 24.12 19.31 12.30
CA GLU A 400 25.43 18.65 12.14
C GLU A 400 26.05 18.33 13.50
N ALA A 401 26.05 19.29 14.43
CA ALA A 401 26.55 19.10 15.79
C ALA A 401 25.72 18.07 16.58
N LEU A 402 24.39 18.05 16.41
CA LEU A 402 23.53 17.05 17.02
C LEU A 402 23.87 15.65 16.50
N ILE A 403 23.92 15.45 15.19
CA ILE A 403 24.21 14.15 14.58
C ILE A 403 25.61 13.66 14.97
N GLN A 404 26.62 14.54 14.93
CA GLN A 404 27.97 14.22 15.40
C GLN A 404 27.98 13.83 16.89
N GLY A 405 27.21 14.52 17.73
CA GLY A 405 27.09 14.21 19.16
C GLY A 405 26.44 12.86 19.46
N ILE A 406 25.61 12.35 18.56
CA ILE A 406 24.87 11.08 18.73
C ILE A 406 25.41 9.94 17.83
N GLU A 407 26.45 10.19 17.04
CA GLU A 407 26.98 9.26 16.03
C GLU A 407 27.29 7.87 16.61
N THR A 408 27.93 7.84 17.79
CA THR A 408 28.32 6.58 18.45
C THR A 408 27.14 5.68 18.85
N PHE A 409 25.92 6.22 18.93
CA PHE A 409 24.69 5.48 19.25
C PHE A 409 24.05 4.80 18.04
N PHE A 410 24.53 5.08 16.82
CA PHE A 410 24.13 4.37 15.60
C PHE A 410 24.97 3.12 15.33
N HIS A 411 26.12 2.97 16.00
CA HIS A 411 26.96 1.80 15.82
C HIS A 411 26.21 0.51 16.21
N PRO A 412 26.23 -0.57 15.40
CA PRO A 412 25.47 -1.80 15.66
C PRO A 412 25.71 -2.45 17.03
N SER A 413 26.89 -2.28 17.60
CA SER A 413 27.22 -2.77 18.95
C SER A 413 26.65 -1.92 20.08
N ASN A 414 26.21 -0.69 19.80
CA ASN A 414 25.65 0.25 20.76
C ASN A 414 24.11 0.35 20.61
N SER A 415 23.42 -0.75 20.92
CA SER A 415 21.96 -0.84 20.83
C SER A 415 21.29 -0.64 22.19
N GLY A 416 20.15 0.05 22.22
CA GLY A 416 19.39 0.33 23.43
C GLY A 416 18.00 0.90 23.14
N SER A 417 17.37 1.52 24.14
CA SER A 417 16.06 2.16 24.01
C SER A 417 16.05 3.31 22.99
N TRP A 418 17.20 3.99 22.81
CA TRP A 418 17.41 5.08 21.85
C TRP A 418 17.48 4.61 20.40
N THR A 419 17.84 3.35 20.12
CA THR A 419 18.11 2.88 18.75
C THR A 419 16.91 3.10 17.81
N LYS A 420 15.70 2.79 18.27
CA LYS A 420 14.48 3.00 17.46
C LYS A 420 14.17 4.50 17.27
N PRO A 421 14.08 5.35 18.32
CA PRO A 421 13.90 6.80 18.17
C PRO A 421 14.93 7.48 17.26
N LEU A 422 16.21 7.08 17.35
CA LEU A 422 17.29 7.64 16.53
C LEU A 422 17.15 7.26 15.06
N SER A 423 16.92 5.98 14.75
CA SER A 423 16.64 5.55 13.38
C SER A 423 15.36 6.19 12.83
N GLN A 424 14.33 6.34 13.67
CA GLN A 424 13.08 7.02 13.30
C GLN A 424 13.30 8.53 13.03
N LEU A 425 14.20 9.18 13.76
CA LEU A 425 14.56 10.59 13.53
C LEU A 425 15.21 10.81 12.17
N ILE A 426 16.24 10.02 11.83
CA ILE A 426 16.93 10.17 10.54
C ILE A 426 15.98 9.85 9.37
N TYR A 427 15.07 8.89 9.56
CA TYR A 427 14.02 8.59 8.59
C TYR A 427 13.14 9.82 8.34
N TYR A 428 12.51 10.38 9.38
CA TYR A 428 11.65 11.55 9.19
C TYR A 428 12.41 12.79 8.71
N LEU A 429 13.68 12.99 9.11
CA LEU A 429 14.52 14.07 8.57
C LEU A 429 14.64 13.94 7.05
N SER A 430 14.96 12.73 6.56
CA SER A 430 15.08 12.48 5.12
C SER A 430 13.73 12.57 4.39
N ASP A 431 12.66 12.05 4.98
CA ASP A 431 11.30 12.08 4.41
C ASP A 431 10.79 13.52 4.24
N PHE A 432 10.90 14.34 5.29
CA PHE A 432 10.54 15.76 5.20
C PHE A 432 11.41 16.52 4.22
N PHE A 433 12.72 16.21 4.13
CA PHE A 433 13.62 16.89 3.21
C PHE A 433 13.29 16.57 1.75
N VAL A 434 13.11 15.28 1.41
CA VAL A 434 12.71 14.84 0.06
C VAL A 434 11.34 15.40 -0.31
N MET A 435 10.37 15.35 0.61
CA MET A 435 9.03 15.90 0.39
C MET A 435 9.08 17.41 0.12
N ARG A 436 9.86 18.17 0.91
CA ARG A 436 10.03 19.61 0.71
C ARG A 436 10.74 19.91 -0.62
N TRP A 437 11.87 19.24 -0.87
CA TRP A 437 12.65 19.39 -2.10
C TRP A 437 11.79 19.17 -3.35
N ASN A 438 11.08 18.04 -3.42
CA ASN A 438 10.26 17.71 -4.59
C ASN A 438 9.11 18.69 -4.81
N ARG A 439 8.49 19.18 -3.73
CA ARG A 439 7.37 20.12 -3.85
C ARG A 439 7.77 21.55 -4.17
N GLU A 440 8.95 21.98 -3.72
CA GLU A 440 9.52 23.25 -4.16
C GLU A 440 9.87 23.20 -5.65
N GLN A 441 10.45 22.08 -6.12
CA GLN A 441 10.82 21.88 -7.53
C GLN A 441 9.60 21.69 -8.45
N SER A 442 8.53 21.03 -7.98
CA SER A 442 7.29 20.89 -8.76
C SER A 442 6.43 22.16 -8.78
N GLY A 443 6.76 23.17 -7.98
CA GLY A 443 5.94 24.36 -7.77
C GLY A 443 4.69 24.12 -6.92
N GLU A 444 4.51 22.93 -6.33
CA GLU A 444 3.42 22.64 -5.40
C GLU A 444 3.56 23.43 -4.09
N TYR A 445 4.80 23.70 -3.66
CA TYR A 445 5.07 24.55 -2.51
C TYR A 445 5.48 25.95 -2.96
N VAL A 446 4.63 26.95 -2.68
CA VAL A 446 4.98 28.36 -2.88
C VAL A 446 5.85 28.79 -1.71
N VAL A 447 7.16 28.87 -1.97
CA VAL A 447 8.17 29.29 -1.02
C VAL A 447 8.96 30.45 -1.64
N PRO A 448 9.18 31.55 -0.90
CA PRO A 448 10.04 32.65 -1.35
C PRO A 448 11.43 32.15 -1.80
N GLU A 449 11.99 32.74 -2.87
CA GLU A 449 13.26 32.29 -3.49
C GLU A 449 14.44 32.26 -2.51
N ASP A 450 14.48 33.19 -1.56
CA ASP A 450 15.50 33.26 -0.50
C ASP A 450 15.41 32.11 0.52
N ARG A 451 14.27 31.40 0.56
CA ARG A 451 14.02 30.28 1.50
C ARG A 451 14.09 28.91 0.83
N LYS A 452 13.98 28.83 -0.50
CA LYS A 452 14.01 27.57 -1.25
C LYS A 452 15.31 26.81 -1.02
N LEU A 453 15.21 25.50 -0.86
CA LEU A 453 16.37 24.63 -0.72
C LEU A 453 17.21 24.67 -2.01
N ASN A 454 18.52 24.82 -1.86
CA ASN A 454 19.48 24.78 -2.97
C ASN A 454 20.37 23.52 -2.89
N GLU A 455 21.15 23.29 -3.95
CA GLU A 455 22.00 22.10 -4.07
C GLU A 455 23.05 22.01 -2.95
N GLU A 456 23.59 23.14 -2.48
CA GLU A 456 24.59 23.16 -1.41
C GLU A 456 24.00 22.77 -0.04
N VAL A 457 22.80 23.27 0.30
CA VAL A 457 22.08 22.82 1.52
C VAL A 457 21.76 21.33 1.41
N ARG A 458 21.29 20.86 0.24
CA ARG A 458 21.03 19.44 -0.02
C ARG A 458 22.27 18.59 0.19
N ARG A 459 23.42 18.97 -0.40
CA ARG A 459 24.68 18.24 -0.27
C ARG A 459 25.15 18.15 1.19
N ARG A 460 25.14 19.28 1.94
CA ARG A 460 25.49 19.28 3.36
C ARG A 460 24.55 18.44 4.22
N PHE A 461 23.25 18.49 3.94
CA PHE A 461 22.26 17.66 4.62
C PHE A 461 22.52 16.16 4.40
N VAL A 462 22.81 15.76 3.16
CA VAL A 462 23.13 14.35 2.86
C VAL A 462 24.41 13.91 3.56
N LEU A 463 25.48 14.71 3.51
CA LEU A 463 26.73 14.43 4.20
C LEU A 463 26.56 14.29 5.72
N CYS A 464 25.70 15.13 6.31
CA CYS A 464 25.40 15.10 7.74
C CYS A 464 24.82 13.73 8.18
N LEU A 465 23.98 13.10 7.35
CA LEU A 465 23.31 11.84 7.70
C LEU A 465 24.01 10.58 7.15
N ARG A 466 24.92 10.71 6.18
CA ARG A 466 25.54 9.60 5.45
C ARG A 466 26.12 8.53 6.37
N ASP A 467 26.98 8.93 7.30
CA ASP A 467 27.78 7.97 8.08
C ASP A 467 26.92 7.23 9.11
N VAL A 468 25.99 7.93 9.77
CA VAL A 468 25.03 7.31 10.70
C VAL A 468 24.04 6.37 10.01
N VAL A 469 23.67 6.67 8.75
CA VAL A 469 22.84 5.78 7.93
C VAL A 469 23.60 4.50 7.58
N PHE A 470 24.87 4.61 7.17
CA PHE A 470 25.69 3.43 6.87
C PHE A 470 25.98 2.56 8.10
N MET A 471 26.03 3.13 9.31
CA MET A 471 26.04 2.32 10.54
C MET A 471 24.68 1.68 10.81
N GLY A 472 23.60 2.44 10.61
CA GLY A 472 22.23 2.03 10.90
C GLY A 472 21.69 0.88 10.04
N ILE A 473 22.15 0.73 8.79
CA ILE A 473 21.76 -0.43 7.94
C ILE A 473 22.24 -1.79 8.50
N TYR A 474 23.19 -1.78 9.45
CA TYR A 474 23.66 -2.97 10.15
C TYR A 474 23.10 -3.08 11.57
N ALA A 475 22.06 -2.29 11.91
CA ALA A 475 21.44 -2.36 13.22
C ALA A 475 20.86 -3.75 13.51
N LYS A 476 20.99 -4.22 14.75
CA LYS A 476 20.46 -5.51 15.20
C LYS A 476 18.92 -5.55 15.24
N SER A 477 18.28 -4.40 15.39
CA SER A 477 16.83 -4.28 15.35
C SER A 477 16.35 -4.16 13.90
N GLY A 478 15.52 -5.11 13.45
CA GLY A 478 14.96 -5.06 12.10
C GLY A 478 14.16 -3.79 11.80
N THR A 479 13.43 -3.25 12.79
CA THR A 479 12.70 -1.97 12.65
C THR A 479 13.65 -0.79 12.48
N ALA A 480 14.73 -0.72 13.28
CA ALA A 480 15.73 0.35 13.17
C ALA A 480 16.47 0.29 11.83
N MET A 481 16.84 -0.92 11.40
CA MET A 481 17.44 -1.16 10.10
C MET A 481 16.53 -0.71 8.96
N ASN A 482 15.22 -1.03 9.01
CA ASN A 482 14.25 -0.58 8.00
C ASN A 482 14.20 0.94 7.86
N TYR A 483 14.14 1.68 8.97
CA TYR A 483 14.20 3.14 8.93
C TYR A 483 15.50 3.63 8.29
N SER A 484 16.64 3.03 8.64
CA SER A 484 17.94 3.36 8.04
C SER A 484 18.00 3.02 6.54
N LEU A 485 17.39 1.92 6.09
CA LEU A 485 17.31 1.54 4.68
C LEU A 485 16.44 2.51 3.86
N SER A 486 15.29 2.93 4.39
CA SER A 486 14.47 3.98 3.76
C SER A 486 15.18 5.34 3.73
N THR A 487 15.95 5.64 4.77
CA THR A 487 16.81 6.84 4.81
C THR A 487 17.89 6.74 3.73
N LEU A 488 18.56 5.59 3.59
CA LEU A 488 19.57 5.35 2.56
C LEU A 488 19.01 5.57 1.15
N GLN A 489 17.80 5.08 0.87
CA GLN A 489 17.10 5.32 -0.39
C GLN A 489 16.86 6.82 -0.63
N SER A 490 16.39 7.54 0.39
CA SER A 490 16.14 8.98 0.32
C SER A 490 17.42 9.77 0.06
N LEU A 491 18.52 9.43 0.73
CA LEU A 491 19.81 10.08 0.51
C LEU A 491 20.37 9.77 -0.88
N ALA A 492 20.25 8.53 -1.36
CA ALA A 492 20.68 8.14 -2.70
C ALA A 492 19.86 8.81 -3.80
N TYR A 493 18.58 9.12 -3.54
CA TYR A 493 17.75 9.90 -4.45
C TYR A 493 18.23 11.36 -4.55
N LEU A 494 18.65 11.96 -3.42
CA LEU A 494 19.09 13.35 -3.36
C LEU A 494 20.51 13.55 -3.95
N GLU A 495 21.45 12.67 -3.62
CA GLU A 495 22.86 12.74 -4.05
C GLU A 495 23.39 11.32 -4.38
N PRO A 496 23.05 10.77 -5.56
CA PRO A 496 23.41 9.39 -5.91
C PRO A 496 24.92 9.17 -6.04
N THR A 497 25.67 10.16 -6.55
CA THR A 497 27.13 10.11 -6.73
C THR A 497 27.90 10.04 -5.41
N LEU A 498 27.27 10.45 -4.30
CA LEU A 498 27.85 10.41 -2.96
C LEU A 498 27.47 9.12 -2.20
N ILE A 499 26.24 8.64 -2.39
CA ILE A 499 25.71 7.53 -1.59
C ILE A 499 25.90 6.17 -2.25
N LEU A 500 25.69 6.06 -3.57
CA LEU A 500 25.78 4.77 -4.26
C LEU A 500 27.20 4.17 -4.22
N PRO A 501 28.30 4.93 -4.43
CA PRO A 501 29.65 4.38 -4.30
C PRO A 501 29.93 3.83 -2.91
N GLY A 502 29.59 4.58 -1.86
CA GLY A 502 29.76 4.14 -0.47
C GLY A 502 28.91 2.91 -0.12
N ALA A 503 27.71 2.80 -0.69
CA ALA A 503 26.87 1.62 -0.54
C ALA A 503 27.49 0.40 -1.27
N LEU A 504 27.86 0.54 -2.54
CA LEU A 504 28.45 -0.54 -3.35
C LEU A 504 29.78 -1.05 -2.76
N GLN A 505 30.62 -0.13 -2.28
CA GLN A 505 31.85 -0.45 -1.55
C GLN A 505 31.63 -1.41 -0.36
N ARG A 506 30.47 -1.30 0.31
CA ARG A 506 30.10 -2.16 1.45
C ARG A 506 29.39 -3.44 1.03
N ILE A 507 28.60 -3.36 -0.05
CA ILE A 507 27.76 -4.45 -0.55
C ILE A 507 28.59 -5.53 -1.27
N TYR A 508 29.51 -5.17 -2.16
CA TYR A 508 30.30 -6.14 -2.91
C TYR A 508 31.04 -7.14 -2.01
N PRO A 509 31.84 -6.70 -1.00
CA PRO A 509 32.50 -7.61 -0.08
C PRO A 509 31.53 -8.45 0.75
N ALA A 510 30.39 -7.89 1.16
CA ALA A 510 29.39 -8.60 1.96
C ALA A 510 28.65 -9.69 1.17
N MET A 511 28.52 -9.53 -0.16
CA MET A 511 27.90 -10.51 -1.05
C MET A 511 28.87 -11.62 -1.46
N GLN A 512 30.16 -11.29 -1.61
CA GLN A 512 31.21 -12.27 -1.94
C GLN A 512 31.71 -13.03 -0.71
N GLY A 513 31.65 -12.42 0.47
CA GLY A 513 32.04 -13.02 1.74
C GLY A 513 31.07 -14.10 2.21
N LEU A 514 31.62 -15.21 2.73
CA LEU A 514 30.83 -16.35 3.24
C LEU A 514 30.67 -16.37 4.77
N VAL A 515 31.35 -15.47 5.49
CA VAL A 515 31.49 -15.53 6.95
C VAL A 515 30.48 -14.62 7.68
N GLU A 516 30.15 -13.46 7.10
CA GLU A 516 29.38 -12.40 7.77
C GLU A 516 27.91 -12.37 7.30
N VAL A 517 27.16 -13.43 7.59
CA VAL A 517 25.78 -13.64 7.11
C VAL A 517 24.87 -12.42 7.32
N HIS A 518 24.92 -11.80 8.51
CA HIS A 518 24.11 -10.62 8.81
C HIS A 518 24.41 -9.42 7.89
N ARG A 519 25.67 -9.22 7.49
CA ARG A 519 26.03 -8.14 6.56
C ARG A 519 25.54 -8.43 5.16
N THR A 520 25.54 -9.69 4.74
CA THR A 520 24.98 -10.10 3.45
C THR A 520 23.48 -9.79 3.38
N VAL A 521 22.71 -10.18 4.41
CA VAL A 521 21.26 -9.92 4.46
C VAL A 521 20.96 -8.42 4.44
N SER A 522 21.63 -7.60 5.27
CA SER A 522 21.49 -6.15 5.24
C SER A 522 21.84 -5.54 3.88
N SER A 523 22.86 -6.09 3.20
CA SER A 523 23.31 -5.61 1.88
C SER A 523 22.30 -5.93 0.77
N ILE A 524 21.69 -7.12 0.79
CA ILE A 524 20.62 -7.49 -0.15
C ILE A 524 19.39 -6.57 0.04
N ARG A 525 19.02 -6.27 1.28
CA ARG A 525 17.92 -5.34 1.57
C ARG A 525 18.24 -3.91 1.14
N ALA A 526 19.50 -3.46 1.30
CA ALA A 526 19.94 -2.17 0.77
C ALA A 526 19.84 -2.14 -0.76
N LEU A 527 20.27 -3.20 -1.45
CA LEU A 527 20.13 -3.34 -2.89
C LEU A 527 18.67 -3.32 -3.36
N GLN A 528 17.77 -4.00 -2.63
CA GLN A 528 16.34 -3.93 -2.89
C GLN A 528 15.84 -2.49 -2.90
N MET A 529 16.14 -1.71 -1.86
CA MET A 529 15.70 -0.31 -1.76
C MET A 529 16.36 0.62 -2.80
N LEU A 530 17.61 0.33 -3.17
CA LEU A 530 18.38 1.14 -4.12
C LEU A 530 18.17 0.74 -5.58
N SER A 531 17.53 -0.41 -5.86
CA SER A 531 17.40 -1.01 -7.20
C SER A 531 16.95 -0.02 -8.28
N ARG A 532 15.88 0.74 -8.02
CA ARG A 532 15.37 1.77 -8.94
C ARG A 532 16.37 2.89 -9.19
N ILE A 533 17.00 3.41 -8.13
CA ILE A 533 17.96 4.52 -8.21
C ILE A 533 19.19 4.06 -8.99
N ILE A 534 19.69 2.85 -8.71
CA ILE A 534 20.80 2.24 -9.46
C ILE A 534 20.41 2.09 -10.93
N ALA A 535 19.21 1.58 -11.24
CA ALA A 535 18.74 1.39 -12.61
C ALA A 535 18.63 2.70 -13.42
N THR A 536 18.24 3.81 -12.78
CA THR A 536 18.07 5.11 -13.45
C THR A 536 19.33 5.98 -13.45
N THR A 537 20.35 5.66 -12.65
CA THR A 537 21.55 6.50 -12.53
C THR A 537 22.63 6.02 -13.50
N LYS A 538 23.13 6.96 -14.32
CA LYS A 538 24.21 6.74 -15.29
C LYS A 538 25.46 6.11 -14.63
N GLY A 539 26.05 5.11 -15.28
CA GLY A 539 27.17 4.29 -14.84
C GLY A 539 26.78 3.23 -13.80
N PHE A 540 26.00 3.62 -12.77
CA PHE A 540 25.58 2.70 -11.71
C PHE A 540 24.69 1.56 -12.22
N ARG A 541 23.85 1.81 -13.25
CA ARG A 541 23.00 0.78 -13.86
C ARG A 541 23.79 -0.43 -14.39
N CYS A 542 25.04 -0.23 -14.80
CA CYS A 542 25.92 -1.31 -15.28
C CYS A 542 26.25 -2.35 -14.18
N HIS A 543 26.17 -1.97 -12.90
CA HIS A 543 26.44 -2.89 -11.79
C HIS A 543 25.29 -3.89 -11.55
N LEU A 544 24.08 -3.57 -12.00
CA LEU A 544 22.86 -4.26 -11.58
C LEU A 544 22.82 -5.73 -12.03
N THR A 545 23.31 -6.03 -13.24
CA THR A 545 23.38 -7.39 -13.80
C THR A 545 24.34 -8.28 -13.01
N THR A 546 25.51 -7.76 -12.62
CA THR A 546 26.43 -8.49 -11.74
C THR A 546 25.84 -8.70 -10.35
N LEU A 547 25.17 -7.69 -9.78
CA LEU A 547 24.55 -7.77 -8.46
C LEU A 547 23.40 -8.80 -8.42
N LEU A 548 22.63 -8.92 -9.51
CA LEU A 548 21.64 -10.00 -9.68
C LEU A 548 22.30 -11.38 -9.61
N GLY A 549 23.41 -11.58 -10.33
CA GLY A 549 24.18 -12.83 -10.29
C GLY A 549 24.72 -13.15 -8.90
N LEU A 550 25.24 -12.14 -8.19
CA LEU A 550 25.74 -12.29 -6.82
C LEU A 550 24.65 -12.60 -5.79
N ALA A 551 23.39 -12.27 -6.06
CA ALA A 551 22.26 -12.58 -5.19
C ALA A 551 21.74 -14.02 -5.33
N LEU A 552 22.02 -14.72 -6.44
CA LEU A 552 21.53 -16.07 -6.69
C LEU A 552 21.93 -17.10 -5.62
N PRO A 553 23.17 -17.12 -5.07
CA PRO A 553 23.53 -17.99 -3.95
C PRO A 553 22.77 -17.68 -2.65
N GLY A 554 22.05 -16.56 -2.57
CA GLY A 554 21.16 -16.24 -1.47
C GLY A 554 19.83 -17.01 -1.47
N ILE A 555 19.47 -17.63 -2.60
CA ILE A 555 18.34 -18.57 -2.68
C ILE A 555 18.83 -19.94 -2.18
N ASP A 556 18.56 -20.24 -0.92
CA ASP A 556 19.05 -21.41 -0.19
C ASP A 556 17.97 -21.96 0.74
N ALA A 557 17.71 -23.27 0.65
CA ALA A 557 16.74 -23.96 1.51
C ALA A 557 17.15 -23.98 2.99
N ASN A 558 18.44 -23.77 3.29
CA ASN A 558 18.94 -23.73 4.67
C ASN A 558 18.75 -22.35 5.34
N ASP A 559 18.60 -21.29 4.55
CA ASP A 559 18.42 -19.91 5.04
C ASP A 559 17.26 -19.24 4.31
N LEU A 560 16.06 -19.48 4.83
CA LEU A 560 14.81 -18.99 4.27
C LEU A 560 14.68 -17.46 4.38
N ASP A 561 15.28 -16.84 5.40
CA ASP A 561 15.28 -15.38 5.57
C ASP A 561 16.13 -14.70 4.49
N LYS A 562 17.34 -15.23 4.24
CA LYS A 562 18.18 -14.79 3.13
C LYS A 562 17.50 -15.02 1.77
N THR A 563 16.78 -16.13 1.62
CA THR A 563 16.02 -16.44 0.42
C THR A 563 14.94 -15.40 0.16
N MET A 564 14.13 -15.05 1.17
CA MET A 564 13.08 -14.02 1.03
C MET A 564 13.66 -12.68 0.57
N HIS A 565 14.74 -12.22 1.18
CA HIS A 565 15.37 -10.96 0.80
C HIS A 565 16.01 -11.01 -0.60
N SER A 566 16.60 -12.14 -0.99
CA SER A 566 17.16 -12.33 -2.34
C SER A 566 16.07 -12.29 -3.41
N LEU A 567 14.95 -12.97 -3.17
CA LEU A 567 13.78 -12.93 -4.05
C LEU A 567 13.18 -11.53 -4.15
N ALA A 568 13.08 -10.80 -3.03
CA ALA A 568 12.56 -9.43 -3.01
C ALA A 568 13.47 -8.44 -3.75
N PHE A 569 14.80 -8.61 -3.68
CA PHE A 569 15.74 -7.83 -4.49
C PHE A 569 15.57 -8.10 -5.98
N ILE A 570 15.54 -9.37 -6.40
CA ILE A 570 15.33 -9.77 -7.81
C ILE A 570 14.00 -9.19 -8.31
N GLN A 571 12.92 -9.37 -7.54
CA GLN A 571 11.61 -8.79 -7.83
C GLN A 571 11.68 -7.28 -8.07
N SER A 572 12.35 -6.54 -7.18
CA SER A 572 12.49 -5.09 -7.29
C SER A 572 13.25 -4.67 -8.55
N VAL A 573 14.26 -5.44 -8.96
CA VAL A 573 14.98 -5.20 -10.22
C VAL A 573 14.08 -5.46 -11.43
N CYS A 574 13.32 -6.55 -11.46
CA CYS A 574 12.44 -6.90 -12.58
C CYS A 574 11.29 -5.91 -12.79
N TYR A 575 10.89 -5.14 -11.77
CA TYR A 575 9.96 -4.00 -11.94
C TYR A 575 10.60 -2.75 -12.57
N ASN A 576 11.92 -2.71 -12.72
CA ASN A 576 12.62 -1.52 -13.21
C ASN A 576 13.40 -1.77 -14.51
N ILE A 577 13.72 -3.01 -14.87
CA ILE A 577 14.53 -3.29 -16.06
C ILE A 577 13.87 -4.33 -16.98
N PRO A 578 13.97 -4.16 -18.31
CA PRO A 578 13.72 -5.25 -19.24
C PRO A 578 14.88 -6.26 -19.16
N LEU A 579 14.56 -7.52 -18.91
CA LEU A 579 15.50 -8.63 -19.08
C LEU A 579 15.51 -9.03 -20.56
N HIS A 580 16.19 -8.20 -21.35
CA HIS A 580 16.40 -8.38 -22.78
C HIS A 580 17.89 -8.29 -23.10
N ASP A 581 18.38 -9.11 -24.01
CA ASP A 581 19.73 -8.97 -24.53
C ASP A 581 19.79 -7.80 -25.51
N LEU A 582 20.31 -6.67 -25.05
CA LEU A 582 20.43 -5.43 -25.82
C LEU A 582 21.61 -5.43 -26.79
N SER A 583 22.42 -6.50 -26.82
CA SER A 583 23.47 -6.68 -27.82
C SER A 583 22.93 -7.12 -29.19
N LYS A 584 21.70 -7.66 -29.23
CA LYS A 584 21.03 -8.14 -30.44
C LYS A 584 20.29 -7.00 -31.17
N THR A 585 20.19 -7.10 -32.50
CA THR A 585 19.48 -6.10 -33.32
C THR A 585 17.97 -6.35 -33.35
N PRO A 586 17.14 -5.28 -33.37
CA PRO A 586 15.69 -5.42 -33.43
C PRO A 586 15.22 -5.78 -34.85
N ARG A 587 14.51 -6.91 -35.01
CA ARG A 587 13.67 -7.18 -36.18
C ARG A 587 12.22 -7.36 -35.73
N LEU A 588 11.26 -6.95 -36.56
CA LEU A 588 9.83 -7.04 -36.26
C LEU A 588 9.26 -8.29 -36.94
N GLU A 589 9.33 -9.45 -36.30
CA GLU A 589 8.55 -10.61 -36.73
C GLU A 589 7.40 -10.85 -35.75
N THR A 590 6.20 -11.03 -36.29
CA THR A 590 5.02 -11.46 -35.55
C THR A 590 5.03 -12.97 -35.46
N SER A 591 5.26 -13.51 -34.27
CA SER A 591 5.11 -14.94 -34.01
C SER A 591 3.69 -15.42 -34.38
N GLU A 592 3.54 -16.50 -35.16
CA GLU A 592 2.24 -17.07 -35.56
C GLU A 592 1.34 -17.42 -34.36
N LEU A 593 1.96 -17.66 -33.19
CA LEU A 593 1.28 -18.04 -31.95
C LEU A 593 0.92 -16.86 -31.05
N ASN A 594 1.66 -15.74 -31.08
CA ASN A 594 1.47 -14.63 -30.13
C ASN A 594 1.12 -13.27 -30.76
N GLY A 595 1.30 -13.08 -32.07
CA GLY A 595 1.11 -11.75 -32.69
C GLY A 595 1.98 -10.64 -32.07
N ASP A 596 3.03 -11.03 -31.32
CA ASP A 596 3.95 -10.14 -30.62
C ASP A 596 5.32 -10.14 -31.28
N TYR A 597 6.10 -9.10 -30.97
CA TYR A 597 7.42 -8.79 -31.52
C TYR A 597 8.52 -9.67 -30.93
N GLU A 598 9.33 -10.32 -31.77
CA GLU A 598 10.52 -11.09 -31.36
C GLU A 598 11.82 -10.41 -31.81
N MET A 599 12.82 -10.28 -30.92
CA MET A 599 14.18 -9.82 -31.27
C MET A 599 14.96 -11.04 -31.77
N ILE A 600 15.68 -10.95 -32.91
CA ILE A 600 16.35 -12.10 -33.55
C ILE A 600 17.86 -11.81 -33.71
N ASP A 601 18.69 -12.85 -33.71
CA ASP A 601 20.11 -12.80 -34.10
C ASP A 601 20.29 -12.35 -35.56
N ASP A 602 21.21 -11.41 -35.81
CA ASP A 602 21.61 -11.06 -37.17
C ASP A 602 22.60 -12.11 -37.72
N ASP A 603 22.09 -13.10 -38.45
CA ASP A 603 22.95 -14.04 -39.21
C ASP A 603 23.30 -13.49 -40.61
N SER A 604 22.97 -12.22 -40.92
CA SER A 604 23.00 -11.67 -42.29
C SER A 604 23.84 -10.41 -42.52
N SER A 605 24.45 -9.81 -41.49
CA SER A 605 25.52 -8.82 -41.68
C SER A 605 26.87 -9.39 -41.28
N VAL A 606 27.88 -9.09 -42.09
CA VAL A 606 29.28 -9.48 -41.95
C VAL A 606 29.68 -9.46 -40.48
N ARG A 607 30.02 -10.64 -39.92
CA ARG A 607 30.61 -10.79 -38.58
C ARG A 607 31.57 -9.63 -38.32
N PRO A 608 31.26 -8.67 -37.44
CA PRO A 608 32.29 -7.82 -36.89
C PRO A 608 33.27 -8.75 -36.19
N SER A 609 34.56 -8.55 -36.45
CA SER A 609 35.67 -9.23 -35.78
C SER A 609 35.36 -9.51 -34.31
N SER A 610 35.25 -10.81 -33.98
CA SER A 610 35.39 -11.57 -32.72
C SER A 610 35.51 -10.92 -31.33
N ASP A 611 35.35 -9.61 -31.12
CA ASP A 611 35.71 -8.93 -29.87
C ASP A 611 34.52 -8.27 -29.13
N SER A 612 33.26 -8.41 -29.57
CA SER A 612 32.13 -7.68 -28.95
C SER A 612 30.85 -8.47 -28.60
N ALA A 613 30.85 -9.80 -28.59
CA ALA A 613 29.62 -10.61 -28.39
C ALA A 613 29.59 -11.39 -27.07
N GLY A 614 29.97 -10.78 -25.94
CA GLY A 614 29.95 -11.44 -24.64
C GLY A 614 30.00 -10.50 -23.44
N THR A 615 29.91 -11.07 -22.24
CA THR A 615 29.92 -10.35 -20.95
C THR A 615 31.31 -9.84 -20.55
N ALA A 616 32.35 -10.12 -21.33
CA ALA A 616 33.75 -9.87 -20.98
C ALA A 616 34.04 -8.39 -20.66
N LEU A 617 33.58 -7.46 -21.50
CA LEU A 617 33.77 -6.02 -21.29
C LEU A 617 33.12 -5.55 -19.98
N ALA A 618 31.87 -5.97 -19.74
CA ALA A 618 31.17 -5.64 -18.50
C ALA A 618 31.88 -6.22 -17.27
N VAL A 619 32.34 -7.48 -17.34
CA VAL A 619 33.06 -8.13 -16.24
C VAL A 619 34.38 -7.44 -15.95
N GLU A 620 35.16 -7.08 -16.98
CA GLU A 620 36.43 -6.36 -16.83
C GLU A 620 36.20 -4.98 -16.19
N TRP A 621 35.23 -4.21 -16.69
CA TRP A 621 34.90 -2.90 -16.16
C TRP A 621 34.43 -2.97 -14.70
N ILE A 622 33.51 -3.89 -14.38
CA ILE A 622 33.03 -4.08 -13.00
C ILE A 622 34.17 -4.49 -12.07
N THR A 623 35.04 -5.39 -12.50
CA THR A 623 36.20 -5.81 -11.69
C THR A 623 37.11 -4.62 -11.38
N SER A 624 37.35 -3.75 -12.37
CA SER A 624 38.09 -2.50 -12.18
C SER A 624 37.40 -1.55 -11.17
N GLN A 625 36.08 -1.37 -11.27
CA GLN A 625 35.33 -0.52 -10.33
C GLN A 625 35.32 -1.10 -8.91
N VAL A 626 35.19 -2.42 -8.76
CA VAL A 626 35.26 -3.07 -7.44
C VAL A 626 36.64 -2.88 -6.81
N ALA A 627 37.72 -3.01 -7.57
CA ALA A 627 39.07 -2.72 -7.09
C ALA A 627 39.24 -1.24 -6.68
N ARG A 628 38.60 -0.32 -7.41
CA ARG A 628 38.54 1.11 -7.04
C ARG A 628 37.82 1.33 -5.71
N PHE A 629 36.69 0.64 -5.48
CA PHE A 629 35.98 0.70 -4.20
C PHE A 629 36.82 0.21 -3.02
N GLU A 630 37.70 -0.77 -3.21
CA GLU A 630 38.58 -1.27 -2.15
C GLU A 630 39.75 -0.32 -1.85
N THR A 631 40.22 0.42 -2.85
CA THR A 631 41.38 1.32 -2.72
C THR A 631 41.00 2.72 -2.22
N GLU A 632 39.89 3.27 -2.70
CA GLU A 632 39.37 4.57 -2.27
C GLU A 632 38.57 4.36 -0.97
N GLY A 633 39.02 4.94 0.15
CA GLY A 633 38.46 4.69 1.49
C GLY A 633 36.98 5.10 1.72
N PRO A 634 36.52 5.26 2.98
CA PRO A 634 35.09 5.37 3.33
C PRO A 634 34.36 6.64 2.84
N GLY A 635 35.07 7.59 2.23
CA GLY A 635 34.55 8.86 1.70
C GLY A 635 34.52 8.94 0.17
N ILE A 636 34.47 7.79 -0.51
CA ILE A 636 34.47 7.70 -1.96
C ILE A 636 33.28 8.45 -2.60
N GLU A 637 33.58 9.23 -3.64
CA GLU A 637 32.62 9.94 -4.48
C GLU A 637 32.98 9.65 -5.94
N ILE A 638 32.01 9.13 -6.69
CA ILE A 638 32.20 8.81 -8.11
C ILE A 638 31.08 9.46 -8.90
N ASP A 639 31.46 10.24 -9.89
CA ASP A 639 30.56 10.84 -10.85
C ASP A 639 30.78 10.24 -12.25
N TYR A 640 30.13 9.10 -12.49
CA TYR A 640 30.15 8.46 -13.81
C TYR A 640 29.56 9.33 -14.92
N SER A 641 28.75 10.34 -14.59
CA SER A 641 28.20 11.23 -15.61
C SER A 641 29.28 12.10 -16.26
N ALA A 642 30.31 12.45 -15.48
CA ALA A 642 31.51 13.16 -15.92
C ALA A 642 32.60 12.21 -16.47
N GLU A 643 32.73 11.01 -15.90
CA GLU A 643 33.80 10.05 -16.27
C GLU A 643 33.50 9.23 -17.54
N LEU A 644 32.23 8.88 -17.80
CA LEU A 644 31.84 8.02 -18.94
C LEU A 644 31.12 8.81 -20.03
N THR A 645 31.49 8.57 -21.29
CA THR A 645 30.66 9.03 -22.42
C THR A 645 29.35 8.20 -22.48
N PRO A 646 28.25 8.76 -23.04
CA PRO A 646 27.02 7.99 -23.22
C PRO A 646 27.21 6.70 -24.04
N GLU A 647 28.10 6.74 -25.04
CA GLU A 647 28.40 5.61 -25.92
C GLU A 647 29.17 4.49 -25.19
N ASP A 648 30.16 4.86 -24.37
CA ASP A 648 30.92 3.90 -23.56
C ASP A 648 30.01 3.19 -22.56
N GLU A 649 29.18 3.96 -21.86
CA GLU A 649 28.24 3.42 -20.88
C GLU A 649 27.23 2.47 -21.53
N GLU A 650 26.64 2.86 -22.66
CA GLU A 650 25.71 2.02 -23.41
C GLU A 650 26.37 0.71 -23.86
N THR A 651 27.63 0.76 -24.31
CA THR A 651 28.37 -0.43 -24.73
C THR A 651 28.62 -1.39 -23.55
N ILE A 652 29.03 -0.86 -22.39
CA ILE A 652 29.22 -1.65 -21.16
C ILE A 652 27.89 -2.27 -20.73
N LEU A 653 26.80 -1.49 -20.74
CA LEU A 653 25.49 -1.98 -20.34
C LEU A 653 25.00 -3.09 -21.26
N LYS A 654 25.11 -2.92 -22.59
CA LYS A 654 24.76 -3.94 -23.59
C LYS A 654 25.58 -5.22 -23.41
N SER A 655 26.89 -5.11 -23.17
CA SER A 655 27.73 -6.28 -22.86
C SER A 655 27.22 -7.01 -21.62
N SER A 656 26.74 -6.28 -20.61
CA SER A 656 26.23 -6.87 -19.38
C SER A 656 24.90 -7.63 -19.55
N THR A 657 24.06 -7.24 -20.51
CA THR A 657 22.75 -7.89 -20.75
C THR A 657 22.85 -9.24 -21.45
N ALA A 658 23.98 -9.54 -22.10
CA ALA A 658 24.21 -10.84 -22.72
C ALA A 658 24.17 -12.02 -21.72
N GLY A 659 24.37 -11.75 -20.41
CA GLY A 659 24.33 -12.75 -19.34
C GLY A 659 22.93 -13.14 -18.87
N PHE A 660 21.84 -12.56 -19.39
CA PHE A 660 20.50 -12.81 -18.86
C PHE A 660 20.00 -14.24 -19.06
N ALA A 661 20.38 -14.91 -20.15
CA ALA A 661 20.01 -16.31 -20.37
C ALA A 661 20.57 -17.24 -19.27
N GLU A 662 21.87 -17.10 -18.96
CA GLU A 662 22.51 -17.86 -17.89
C GLU A 662 21.92 -17.53 -16.51
N PHE A 663 21.58 -16.25 -16.28
CA PHE A 663 20.91 -15.82 -15.07
C PHE A 663 19.54 -16.51 -14.89
N VAL A 664 18.68 -16.50 -15.92
CA VAL A 664 17.34 -17.11 -15.86
C VAL A 664 17.45 -18.61 -15.58
N ILE A 665 18.32 -19.32 -16.29
CA ILE A 665 18.55 -20.76 -16.10
C ILE A 665 19.03 -21.04 -14.67
N SER A 666 20.00 -20.26 -14.19
CA SER A 666 20.55 -20.43 -12.83
C SER A 666 19.53 -20.11 -11.75
N PHE A 667 18.74 -19.06 -11.93
CA PHE A 667 17.66 -18.68 -11.03
C PHE A 667 16.62 -19.80 -10.91
N LEU A 668 16.11 -20.30 -12.04
CA LEU A 668 15.14 -21.39 -12.06
C LEU A 668 15.70 -22.65 -11.40
N GLY A 669 16.94 -23.02 -11.71
CA GLY A 669 17.62 -24.17 -11.09
C GLY A 669 17.72 -24.05 -9.56
N ARG A 670 18.03 -22.85 -9.04
CA ARG A 670 18.08 -22.58 -7.59
C ARG A 670 16.70 -22.66 -6.96
N VAL A 671 15.67 -22.09 -7.59
CA VAL A 671 14.29 -22.19 -7.09
C VAL A 671 13.78 -23.63 -7.11
N PHE A 672 14.03 -24.40 -8.16
CA PHE A 672 13.64 -25.82 -8.22
C PHE A 672 14.31 -26.63 -7.12
N THR A 673 15.60 -26.38 -6.86
CA THR A 673 16.33 -26.99 -5.75
C THR A 673 15.72 -26.60 -4.40
N LEU A 674 15.37 -25.32 -4.21
CA LEU A 674 14.67 -24.85 -3.02
C LEU A 674 13.34 -25.60 -2.81
N LEU A 675 12.49 -25.64 -3.83
CA LEU A 675 11.17 -26.29 -3.77
C LEU A 675 11.25 -27.79 -3.42
N GLN A 676 12.23 -28.49 -3.98
CA GLN A 676 12.46 -29.92 -3.67
C GLN A 676 12.86 -30.16 -2.21
N ASN A 677 13.53 -29.19 -1.59
CA ASN A 677 14.06 -29.29 -0.23
C ASN A 677 13.19 -28.64 0.84
N LEU A 678 12.06 -28.01 0.48
CA LEU A 678 11.10 -27.49 1.46
C LEU A 678 10.50 -28.65 2.30
N PRO A 679 10.24 -28.44 3.60
CA PRO A 679 9.60 -29.45 4.43
C PRO A 679 8.11 -29.64 4.09
N ASP A 680 7.54 -30.78 4.49
CA ASP A 680 6.14 -31.13 4.22
C ASP A 680 5.18 -30.14 4.90
N ALA A 681 4.28 -29.53 4.12
CA ALA A 681 3.31 -28.53 4.56
C ALA A 681 2.43 -29.02 5.74
N ALA A 682 2.17 -30.33 5.84
CA ALA A 682 1.42 -30.90 6.97
C ALA A 682 2.13 -30.77 8.33
N ARG A 683 3.45 -30.51 8.32
CA ARG A 683 4.29 -30.33 9.53
C ARG A 683 4.58 -28.87 9.82
N VAL A 684 4.16 -27.98 8.93
CA VAL A 684 4.44 -26.55 8.98
C VAL A 684 3.31 -25.84 9.73
N LYS A 685 3.65 -25.03 10.74
CA LYS A 685 2.67 -24.19 11.45
C LYS A 685 2.35 -22.97 10.59
N SER A 686 1.11 -22.50 10.64
CA SER A 686 0.74 -21.23 10.01
C SER A 686 1.63 -20.08 10.49
N GLY A 687 2.16 -19.28 9.57
CA GLY A 687 3.10 -18.18 9.81
C GLY A 687 4.57 -18.61 9.89
N SER A 688 4.93 -19.81 9.42
CA SER A 688 6.32 -20.25 9.41
C SER A 688 7.16 -19.55 8.32
N PRO A 689 8.50 -19.56 8.44
CA PRO A 689 9.40 -19.07 7.40
C PRO A 689 9.21 -19.75 6.04
N GLU A 690 8.88 -21.05 6.04
CA GLU A 690 8.61 -21.82 4.82
C GLU A 690 7.37 -21.33 4.09
N GLU A 691 6.28 -21.08 4.82
CA GLU A 691 5.04 -20.52 4.26
C GLU A 691 5.30 -19.11 3.69
N ASN A 692 6.09 -18.29 4.39
CA ASN A 692 6.45 -16.96 3.90
C ASN A 692 7.25 -17.02 2.59
N VAL A 693 8.20 -17.95 2.46
CA VAL A 693 8.94 -18.15 1.20
C VAL A 693 8.01 -18.60 0.07
N VAL A 694 7.11 -19.56 0.34
CA VAL A 694 6.10 -20.02 -0.63
C VAL A 694 5.23 -18.86 -1.11
N ASN A 695 4.83 -17.95 -0.22
CA ASN A 695 4.04 -16.78 -0.56
C ASN A 695 4.84 -15.68 -1.27
N THR A 696 6.16 -15.63 -1.11
CA THR A 696 7.05 -14.65 -1.75
C THR A 696 7.41 -15.05 -3.18
N LEU A 697 7.52 -16.35 -3.48
CA LEU A 697 7.89 -16.85 -4.80
C LEU A 697 6.97 -16.33 -5.94
N PRO A 698 5.63 -16.37 -5.84
CA PRO A 698 4.74 -15.83 -6.86
C PRO A 698 4.95 -14.34 -7.14
N ALA A 699 5.20 -13.58 -6.07
CA ALA A 699 5.44 -12.14 -6.15
C ALA A 699 6.76 -11.82 -6.87
N ALA A 700 7.78 -12.69 -6.77
CA ALA A 700 9.03 -12.55 -7.51
C ALA A 700 8.93 -13.03 -8.97
N PHE A 701 8.23 -14.15 -9.22
CA PHE A 701 8.11 -14.72 -10.57
C PHE A 701 7.26 -13.88 -11.52
N SER A 702 6.20 -13.23 -11.02
CA SER A 702 5.30 -12.43 -11.87
C SER A 702 6.03 -11.29 -12.60
N PRO A 703 6.73 -10.37 -11.93
CA PRO A 703 7.51 -9.34 -12.62
C PRO A 703 8.73 -9.89 -13.36
N LEU A 704 9.38 -10.95 -12.84
CA LEU A 704 10.51 -11.58 -13.52
C LEU A 704 10.10 -12.03 -14.91
N LEU A 705 9.11 -12.92 -14.99
CA LEU A 705 8.64 -13.48 -16.25
C LEU A 705 8.08 -12.39 -17.17
N ALA A 706 7.43 -11.36 -16.63
CA ALA A 706 6.90 -10.24 -17.40
C ALA A 706 7.97 -9.32 -18.00
N SER A 707 9.16 -9.30 -17.40
CA SER A 707 10.31 -8.53 -17.87
C SER A 707 11.16 -9.27 -18.91
N LEU A 708 10.90 -10.56 -19.14
CA LEU A 708 11.68 -11.38 -20.09
C LEU A 708 11.36 -11.04 -21.55
N SER A 709 12.39 -11.10 -22.38
CA SER A 709 12.20 -11.18 -23.83
C SER A 709 11.48 -12.48 -24.23
N PRO A 710 10.84 -12.55 -25.40
CA PRO A 710 10.20 -13.77 -25.88
C PRO A 710 11.13 -14.99 -25.89
N GLU A 711 12.39 -14.82 -26.31
CA GLU A 711 13.41 -15.88 -26.30
C GLU A 711 13.69 -16.39 -24.88
N LEU A 712 13.89 -15.48 -23.92
CA LEU A 712 14.17 -15.83 -22.53
C LEU A 712 12.95 -16.43 -21.83
N TYR A 713 11.75 -15.96 -22.20
CA TYR A 713 10.50 -16.53 -21.76
C TYR A 713 10.34 -17.98 -22.25
N ASP A 714 10.67 -18.27 -23.51
CA ASP A 714 10.60 -19.63 -24.06
C ASP A 714 11.57 -20.59 -23.34
N ILE A 715 12.76 -20.11 -22.97
CA ILE A 715 13.69 -20.85 -22.09
C ILE A 715 13.04 -21.12 -20.73
N ALA A 716 12.46 -20.09 -20.10
CA ALA A 716 11.81 -20.24 -18.80
C ALA A 716 10.63 -21.23 -18.86
N LEU A 717 9.79 -21.13 -19.89
CA LEU A 717 8.65 -22.01 -20.14
C LEU A 717 9.10 -23.47 -20.29
N GLU A 718 10.13 -23.74 -21.08
CA GLU A 718 10.60 -25.12 -21.28
C GLU A 718 11.23 -25.71 -20.01
N HIS A 719 11.96 -24.91 -19.23
CA HIS A 719 12.50 -25.34 -17.94
C HIS A 719 11.41 -25.64 -16.91
N VAL A 720 10.39 -24.78 -16.83
CA VAL A 720 9.22 -25.00 -15.95
C VAL A 720 8.43 -26.23 -16.38
N ALA A 721 8.13 -26.36 -17.68
CA ALA A 721 7.40 -27.51 -18.22
C ALA A 721 8.14 -28.83 -17.96
N LYS A 722 9.45 -28.88 -18.23
CA LYS A 722 10.29 -30.05 -17.91
C LYS A 722 10.31 -30.38 -16.43
N PHE A 723 10.33 -29.38 -15.55
CA PHE A 723 10.31 -29.62 -14.11
C PHE A 723 8.99 -30.25 -13.68
N VAL A 724 7.87 -29.67 -14.11
CA VAL A 724 6.51 -30.12 -13.76
C VAL A 724 6.20 -31.52 -14.26
N SER A 725 6.63 -31.88 -15.48
CA SER A 725 6.38 -33.21 -16.04
C SER A 725 7.25 -34.31 -15.43
N ASN A 726 8.45 -33.98 -14.92
CA ASN A 726 9.40 -34.98 -14.41
C ASN A 726 9.41 -35.11 -12.87
N HIS A 727 8.81 -34.16 -12.15
CA HIS A 727 8.87 -34.12 -10.68
C HIS A 727 7.49 -33.92 -10.08
N VAL A 728 7.17 -34.73 -9.06
CA VAL A 728 6.00 -34.56 -8.21
C VAL A 728 6.46 -34.10 -6.83
N VAL A 729 6.40 -32.80 -6.58
CA VAL A 729 6.87 -32.18 -5.32
C VAL A 729 5.68 -31.72 -4.49
N HIS A 730 4.96 -32.67 -3.89
CA HIS A 730 3.67 -32.40 -3.22
C HIS A 730 3.72 -31.25 -2.20
N GLN A 731 4.81 -31.14 -1.44
CA GLN A 731 5.00 -30.08 -0.43
C GLN A 731 5.08 -28.66 -1.03
N ALA A 732 5.52 -28.54 -2.28
CA ALA A 732 5.68 -27.29 -3.00
C ALA A 732 4.56 -27.05 -4.02
N ARG A 733 3.44 -27.80 -3.91
CA ARG A 733 2.32 -27.76 -4.85
C ARG A 733 1.83 -26.33 -5.11
N ASP A 734 1.54 -25.60 -4.04
CA ASP A 734 0.93 -24.27 -4.17
C ASP A 734 1.93 -23.28 -4.77
N ALA A 735 3.19 -23.29 -4.33
CA ALA A 735 4.26 -22.49 -4.91
C ALA A 735 4.41 -22.74 -6.42
N MET A 736 4.47 -24.01 -6.83
CA MET A 736 4.63 -24.36 -8.25
C MET A 736 3.39 -24.01 -9.07
N ALA A 737 2.20 -24.22 -8.52
CA ALA A 737 0.95 -23.85 -9.18
C ALA A 737 0.87 -22.34 -9.44
N PHE A 738 1.32 -21.50 -8.50
CA PHE A 738 1.42 -20.06 -8.73
C PHE A 738 2.51 -19.66 -9.74
N ILE A 739 3.67 -20.33 -9.74
CA ILE A 739 4.71 -20.10 -10.77
C ILE A 739 4.14 -20.39 -12.16
N VAL A 740 3.42 -21.50 -12.31
CA VAL A 740 2.74 -21.85 -13.55
C VAL A 740 1.65 -20.82 -13.90
N ASN A 741 0.87 -20.35 -12.93
CA ASN A 741 -0.12 -19.29 -13.17
C ASN A 741 0.53 -18.00 -13.70
N ALA A 742 1.63 -17.56 -13.09
CA ALA A 742 2.36 -16.37 -13.52
C ALA A 742 2.88 -16.52 -14.95
N LEU A 743 3.42 -17.68 -15.28
CA LEU A 743 3.88 -18.02 -16.63
C LEU A 743 2.72 -17.92 -17.63
N VAL A 744 1.62 -18.63 -17.40
CA VAL A 744 0.50 -18.65 -18.34
C VAL A 744 -0.10 -17.26 -18.51
N LYS A 745 -0.21 -16.44 -17.46
CA LYS A 745 -0.73 -15.06 -17.57
C LYS A 745 0.04 -14.16 -18.53
N ILE A 746 1.33 -14.37 -18.72
CA ILE A 746 2.19 -13.50 -19.54
C ILE A 746 2.10 -13.84 -21.01
N SER A 747 2.02 -15.13 -21.35
CA SER A 747 1.77 -15.60 -22.71
C SER A 747 0.84 -16.81 -22.68
N PRO A 748 -0.49 -16.57 -22.54
CA PRO A 748 -1.48 -17.63 -22.34
C PRO A 748 -1.42 -18.70 -23.40
N ARG A 749 -1.54 -18.31 -24.68
CA ARG A 749 -1.59 -19.25 -25.79
C ARG A 749 -0.36 -20.17 -25.86
N LYS A 750 0.85 -19.62 -25.88
CA LYS A 750 2.11 -20.41 -25.89
C LYS A 750 2.19 -21.36 -24.69
N ALA A 751 1.91 -20.87 -23.48
CA ALA A 751 2.04 -21.66 -22.26
C ALA A 751 0.98 -22.77 -22.15
N LEU A 752 -0.27 -22.48 -22.50
CA LEU A 752 -1.37 -23.46 -22.48
C LEU A 752 -1.10 -24.61 -23.44
N HIS A 753 -0.69 -24.33 -24.68
CA HIS A 753 -0.32 -25.36 -25.66
C HIS A 753 0.84 -26.24 -25.21
N ARG A 754 1.78 -25.69 -24.43
CA ARG A 754 2.92 -26.45 -23.92
C ARG A 754 2.60 -27.28 -22.69
N LEU A 755 1.75 -26.78 -21.78
CA LEU A 755 1.54 -27.37 -20.44
C LEU A 755 0.28 -28.24 -20.35
N LEU A 756 -0.84 -27.83 -20.95
CA LEU A 756 -2.11 -28.54 -20.77
C LEU A 756 -2.08 -29.99 -21.27
N PRO A 757 -1.57 -30.31 -22.47
CA PRO A 757 -1.60 -31.69 -22.98
C PRO A 757 -0.90 -32.70 -22.04
N ASP A 758 0.27 -32.32 -21.50
CA ASP A 758 1.05 -33.15 -20.58
C ASP A 758 0.32 -33.34 -19.24
N LEU A 759 -0.24 -32.26 -18.68
CA LEU A 759 -0.99 -32.29 -17.42
C LEU A 759 -2.26 -33.15 -17.54
N MET A 760 -3.01 -32.98 -18.63
CA MET A 760 -4.27 -33.70 -18.85
C MET A 760 -4.03 -35.20 -19.05
N THR A 761 -2.97 -35.56 -19.80
CA THR A 761 -2.55 -36.94 -19.97
C THR A 761 -2.15 -37.55 -18.63
N SER A 762 -1.31 -36.85 -17.86
CA SER A 762 -0.87 -37.30 -16.53
C SER A 762 -2.05 -37.52 -15.57
N ILE A 763 -3.03 -36.61 -15.54
CA ILE A 763 -4.24 -36.77 -14.71
C ILE A 763 -5.03 -38.01 -15.10
N ARG A 764 -5.22 -38.27 -16.41
CA ARG A 764 -5.94 -39.45 -16.88
C ARG A 764 -5.22 -40.74 -16.51
N THR A 765 -3.88 -40.77 -16.63
CA THR A 765 -3.05 -41.90 -16.23
C THR A 765 -3.12 -42.16 -14.72
N GLU A 766 -2.99 -41.12 -13.89
CA GLU A 766 -3.08 -41.26 -12.43
C GLU A 766 -4.42 -41.84 -11.96
N ILE A 767 -5.52 -41.43 -12.58
CA ILE A 767 -6.87 -41.92 -12.23
C ILE A 767 -7.08 -43.35 -12.75
N SER A 768 -6.76 -43.60 -14.03
CA SER A 768 -7.16 -44.84 -14.71
C SER A 768 -6.21 -46.01 -14.44
N GLU A 769 -4.90 -45.74 -14.38
CA GLU A 769 -3.87 -46.78 -14.26
C GLU A 769 -3.40 -46.93 -12.80
N ASN A 770 -3.15 -45.82 -12.11
CA ASN A 770 -2.66 -45.83 -10.72
C ASN A 770 -3.78 -45.91 -9.67
N GLY A 771 -5.04 -45.73 -10.08
CA GLY A 771 -6.20 -45.75 -9.19
C GLY A 771 -6.20 -44.62 -8.16
N ALA A 772 -5.58 -43.47 -8.46
CA ALA A 772 -5.61 -42.29 -7.61
C ALA A 772 -7.02 -41.70 -7.50
N GLY A 773 -7.40 -41.26 -6.31
CA GLY A 773 -8.74 -40.76 -6.02
C GLY A 773 -9.82 -41.85 -5.96
N SER A 774 -9.48 -43.14 -6.05
CA SER A 774 -10.49 -44.22 -6.00
C SER A 774 -11.03 -44.50 -4.59
N THR A 775 -10.27 -44.15 -3.55
CA THR A 775 -10.59 -44.48 -2.15
C THR A 775 -11.08 -43.28 -1.36
N ARG A 776 -11.98 -43.57 -0.40
CA ARG A 776 -12.45 -42.61 0.58
C ARG A 776 -11.33 -42.25 1.57
N THR A 777 -11.12 -40.95 1.80
CA THR A 777 -10.22 -40.42 2.83
C THR A 777 -11.05 -39.82 3.98
N THR A 778 -10.89 -40.37 5.19
CA THR A 778 -11.59 -39.92 6.41
C THR A 778 -10.76 -38.97 7.29
N GLY A 779 -9.53 -38.65 6.88
CA GLY A 779 -8.61 -37.72 7.56
C GLY A 779 -8.39 -36.43 6.76
N SER A 780 -7.64 -35.49 7.32
CA SER A 780 -7.24 -34.23 6.66
C SER A 780 -6.02 -34.37 5.74
N GLU A 781 -5.34 -35.51 5.77
CA GLU A 781 -4.11 -35.74 5.01
C GLU A 781 -4.38 -36.41 3.65
N ILE A 782 -3.66 -35.95 2.63
CA ILE A 782 -3.70 -36.50 1.28
C ILE A 782 -2.89 -37.81 1.26
N LEU A 783 -3.50 -38.89 0.78
CA LEU A 783 -2.84 -40.19 0.71
C LEU A 783 -1.62 -40.12 -0.22
N PRO A 784 -0.53 -40.84 0.07
CA PRO A 784 0.65 -40.88 -0.80
C PRO A 784 0.33 -41.20 -2.26
N ARG A 785 -0.64 -42.11 -2.52
CA ARG A 785 -1.09 -42.47 -3.87
C ARG A 785 -1.77 -41.31 -4.62
N ASP A 786 -2.39 -40.38 -3.88
CA ASP A 786 -3.18 -39.27 -4.45
C ASP A 786 -2.33 -38.01 -4.63
N ARG A 787 -1.09 -37.99 -4.11
CA ARG A 787 -0.21 -36.82 -4.14
C ARG A 787 0.11 -36.35 -5.56
N ALA A 788 0.37 -37.29 -6.48
CA ALA A 788 0.63 -36.99 -7.89
C ALA A 788 -0.62 -36.43 -8.60
N LEU A 789 -1.78 -37.02 -8.36
CA LEU A 789 -3.05 -36.51 -8.88
C LEU A 789 -3.33 -35.08 -8.38
N VAL A 790 -3.22 -34.84 -7.07
CA VAL A 790 -3.47 -33.51 -6.48
C VAL A 790 -2.46 -32.47 -6.98
N TRP A 791 -1.20 -32.86 -7.18
CA TRP A 791 -0.18 -32.04 -7.82
C TRP A 791 -0.62 -31.58 -9.21
N ASN A 792 -0.91 -32.54 -10.10
CA ASN A 792 -1.29 -32.24 -11.49
C ASN A 792 -2.60 -31.44 -11.58
N VAL A 793 -3.62 -31.79 -10.78
CA VAL A 793 -4.91 -31.06 -10.76
C VAL A 793 -4.75 -29.63 -10.26
N SER A 794 -3.88 -29.39 -9.28
CA SER A 794 -3.67 -28.04 -8.74
C SER A 794 -2.89 -27.16 -9.72
N LEU A 795 -1.92 -27.72 -10.44
CA LEU A 795 -1.24 -27.05 -11.55
C LEU A 795 -2.22 -26.72 -12.67
N LEU A 796 -3.02 -27.70 -13.12
CA LEU A 796 -4.07 -27.49 -14.12
C LEU A 796 -5.06 -26.39 -13.69
N SER A 797 -5.48 -26.43 -12.42
CA SER A 797 -6.37 -25.45 -11.81
C SER A 797 -5.82 -24.03 -11.93
N MET A 798 -4.53 -23.85 -11.73
CA MET A 798 -3.86 -22.56 -11.87
C MET A 798 -3.51 -22.19 -13.32
N CYS A 799 -3.34 -23.16 -14.22
CA CYS A 799 -3.13 -22.88 -15.65
C CYS A 799 -4.32 -22.17 -16.30
N VAL A 800 -5.54 -22.39 -15.81
CA VAL A 800 -6.76 -21.87 -16.45
C VAL A 800 -7.28 -20.58 -15.81
N VAL A 801 -6.65 -20.05 -14.75
CA VAL A 801 -7.14 -18.85 -14.03
C VAL A 801 -6.58 -17.58 -14.63
N HIS A 802 -7.48 -16.68 -15.02
CA HIS A 802 -7.17 -15.33 -15.50
C HIS A 802 -6.26 -15.31 -16.74
N VAL A 803 -6.49 -16.23 -17.66
CA VAL A 803 -5.79 -16.40 -18.94
C VAL A 803 -6.60 -15.88 -20.12
N GLY A 804 -7.90 -15.61 -19.91
CA GLY A 804 -8.80 -15.04 -20.90
C GLY A 804 -9.23 -16.04 -21.97
N ARG A 805 -9.44 -15.55 -23.19
CA ARG A 805 -10.03 -16.30 -24.31
C ARG A 805 -9.20 -17.48 -24.78
N ASP A 806 -7.88 -17.44 -24.60
CA ASP A 806 -6.98 -18.51 -25.05
C ASP A 806 -7.29 -19.88 -24.43
N VAL A 807 -8.05 -19.92 -23.32
CA VAL A 807 -8.55 -21.19 -22.74
C VAL A 807 -9.54 -21.92 -23.65
N LEU A 808 -10.21 -21.20 -24.56
CA LEU A 808 -11.23 -21.77 -25.45
C LEU A 808 -10.66 -22.74 -26.49
N ASP A 809 -9.37 -22.63 -26.82
CA ASP A 809 -8.67 -23.57 -27.70
C ASP A 809 -8.73 -25.01 -27.14
N PHE A 810 -8.96 -25.17 -25.82
CA PHE A 810 -9.05 -26.45 -25.11
C PHE A 810 -10.42 -26.70 -24.47
N GLN A 811 -11.48 -25.98 -24.88
CA GLN A 811 -12.78 -26.01 -24.20
C GLN A 811 -13.40 -27.41 -24.12
N GLU A 812 -13.27 -28.21 -25.19
CA GLU A 812 -13.85 -29.55 -25.25
C GLU A 812 -13.07 -30.50 -24.34
N GLU A 813 -11.74 -30.49 -24.42
CA GLU A 813 -10.93 -31.39 -23.62
C GLU A 813 -11.00 -31.04 -22.12
N LEU A 814 -11.08 -29.75 -21.76
CA LEU A 814 -11.26 -29.30 -20.38
C LEU A 814 -12.64 -29.67 -19.83
N PHE A 815 -13.70 -29.54 -20.64
CA PHE A 815 -15.06 -29.95 -20.25
C PHE A 815 -15.13 -31.45 -19.99
N ASP A 816 -14.58 -32.25 -20.90
CA ASP A 816 -14.55 -33.70 -20.79
C ASP A 816 -13.70 -34.16 -19.62
N LEU A 817 -12.56 -33.51 -19.39
CA LEU A 817 -11.72 -33.80 -18.23
C LEU A 817 -12.42 -33.44 -16.91
N ALA A 818 -13.10 -32.30 -16.83
CA ALA A 818 -13.87 -31.91 -15.65
C ALA A 818 -14.91 -32.97 -15.28
N ASN A 819 -15.69 -33.43 -16.26
CA ASN A 819 -16.69 -34.49 -16.07
C ASN A 819 -16.03 -35.81 -15.67
N PHE A 820 -14.98 -36.23 -16.39
CA PHE A 820 -14.23 -37.44 -16.10
C PHE A 820 -13.67 -37.46 -14.67
N MET A 821 -13.07 -36.37 -14.21
CA MET A 821 -12.54 -36.28 -12.85
C MET A 821 -13.65 -36.32 -11.80
N GLN A 822 -14.79 -35.67 -12.04
CA GLN A 822 -15.93 -35.68 -11.12
C GLN A 822 -16.60 -37.06 -11.00
N ASP A 823 -16.58 -37.86 -12.08
CA ASP A 823 -17.15 -39.21 -12.10
C ASP A 823 -16.24 -40.26 -11.44
N ASN A 824 -14.92 -40.10 -11.57
CA ASN A 824 -13.97 -41.14 -11.17
C ASN A 824 -13.22 -40.85 -9.85
N CYS A 825 -13.15 -39.59 -9.41
CA CYS A 825 -12.47 -39.24 -8.16
C CYS A 825 -13.42 -39.22 -6.94
N ARG A 826 -12.87 -39.58 -5.79
CA ARG A 826 -13.50 -39.60 -4.47
C ARG A 826 -12.54 -39.01 -3.42
N GLY A 827 -13.08 -38.57 -2.28
CA GLY A 827 -12.29 -38.03 -1.17
C GLY A 827 -11.70 -36.64 -1.47
N ILE A 828 -10.58 -36.32 -0.81
CA ILE A 828 -9.91 -34.99 -0.89
C ILE A 828 -9.56 -34.55 -2.33
N PRO A 829 -9.05 -35.41 -3.24
CA PRO A 829 -8.75 -34.99 -4.62
C PRO A 829 -9.92 -34.31 -5.34
N LEU A 830 -11.15 -34.70 -5.03
CA LEU A 830 -12.35 -34.14 -5.64
C LEU A 830 -12.62 -32.68 -5.24
N VAL A 831 -12.15 -32.25 -4.07
CA VAL A 831 -12.18 -30.83 -3.68
C VAL A 831 -11.29 -30.02 -4.62
N HIS A 832 -10.11 -30.54 -4.98
CA HIS A 832 -9.22 -29.91 -5.96
C HIS A 832 -9.83 -29.88 -7.36
N VAL A 833 -10.53 -30.93 -7.76
CA VAL A 833 -11.30 -30.97 -9.02
C VAL A 833 -12.39 -29.89 -9.02
N SER A 834 -13.12 -29.74 -7.92
CA SER A 834 -14.15 -28.70 -7.79
C SER A 834 -13.55 -27.29 -7.81
N ASN A 835 -12.35 -27.11 -7.23
CA ASN A 835 -11.60 -25.85 -7.33
C ASN A 835 -11.13 -25.57 -8.77
N PHE A 836 -10.71 -26.58 -9.54
CA PHE A 836 -10.44 -26.43 -10.97
C PHE A 836 -11.67 -25.92 -11.74
N VAL A 837 -12.85 -26.49 -11.50
CA VAL A 837 -14.10 -26.01 -12.11
C VAL A 837 -14.37 -24.56 -11.72
N HIS A 838 -14.24 -24.21 -10.43
CA HIS A 838 -14.40 -22.85 -9.95
C HIS A 838 -13.48 -21.86 -10.67
N HIS A 839 -12.21 -22.20 -10.78
CA HIS A 839 -11.17 -21.41 -11.44
C HIS A 839 -11.40 -21.24 -12.94
N LEU A 840 -11.84 -22.29 -13.63
CA LEU A 840 -12.27 -22.22 -15.02
C LEU A 840 -13.45 -21.24 -15.18
N LEU A 841 -14.45 -21.32 -14.29
CA LEU A 841 -15.59 -20.39 -14.31
C LEU A 841 -15.17 -18.95 -14.00
N LEU A 842 -14.24 -18.73 -13.06
CA LEU A 842 -13.72 -17.38 -12.79
C LEU A 842 -13.04 -16.77 -14.01
N ASN A 843 -12.22 -17.55 -14.72
CA ASN A 843 -11.59 -17.10 -15.96
C ASN A 843 -12.63 -16.63 -16.99
N LEU A 844 -13.68 -17.42 -17.18
CA LEU A 844 -14.67 -17.16 -18.22
C LEU A 844 -15.67 -16.04 -17.88
N THR A 845 -15.86 -15.72 -16.59
CA THR A 845 -16.97 -14.85 -16.15
C THR A 845 -16.53 -13.53 -15.52
N VAL A 846 -15.27 -13.41 -15.09
CA VAL A 846 -14.78 -12.22 -14.38
C VAL A 846 -14.08 -11.26 -15.34
N THR A 847 -14.32 -9.96 -15.17
CA THR A 847 -13.53 -8.91 -15.80
C THR A 847 -12.26 -8.64 -14.98
N TYR A 848 -11.08 -8.73 -15.61
CA TYR A 848 -9.78 -8.51 -14.96
C TYR A 848 -8.73 -8.00 -15.96
N THR A 849 -7.60 -7.49 -15.48
CA THR A 849 -6.53 -6.98 -16.33
C THR A 849 -5.69 -8.12 -16.92
N MET A 850 -5.41 -8.06 -18.22
CA MET A 850 -4.52 -9.00 -18.92
C MET A 850 -3.11 -8.46 -19.12
N ASP A 851 -2.87 -7.20 -18.76
CA ASP A 851 -1.57 -6.58 -18.94
C ASP A 851 -0.66 -6.82 -17.74
N TYR A 852 0.40 -7.58 -18.00
CA TYR A 852 1.46 -7.86 -17.04
C TYR A 852 2.80 -7.27 -17.51
N ARG A 853 2.88 -6.68 -18.71
CA ARG A 853 4.14 -6.24 -19.31
C ARG A 853 4.64 -4.97 -18.65
N LEU A 854 5.96 -4.80 -18.64
CA LEU A 854 6.59 -3.61 -18.09
C LEU A 854 6.49 -2.40 -19.02
N PHE A 855 6.32 -2.63 -20.32
CA PHE A 855 6.31 -1.60 -21.36
C PHE A 855 5.12 -1.74 -22.30
N GLU A 856 4.63 -0.59 -22.77
CA GLU A 856 3.57 -0.51 -23.75
C GLU A 856 3.99 -1.11 -25.10
N LYS A 857 3.04 -1.71 -25.83
CA LYS A 857 3.34 -2.30 -27.14
C LYS A 857 3.89 -1.28 -28.15
N GLN A 858 3.59 0.01 -27.97
CA GLN A 858 4.07 1.09 -28.83
C GLN A 858 5.55 1.43 -28.58
N ASP A 859 6.00 1.37 -27.33
CA ASP A 859 7.40 1.57 -26.96
C ASP A 859 8.30 0.53 -27.65
N MET A 860 7.78 -0.70 -27.81
CA MET A 860 8.46 -1.78 -28.55
C MET A 860 8.53 -1.54 -30.07
N ARG A 861 7.62 -0.73 -30.64
CA ARG A 861 7.50 -0.50 -32.10
C ARG A 861 8.42 0.60 -32.64
N HIS A 862 8.74 1.61 -31.84
CA HIS A 862 9.40 2.86 -32.30
C HIS A 862 10.93 2.89 -32.15
N GLY A 863 11.61 1.73 -32.13
CA GLY A 863 13.07 1.67 -32.08
C GLY A 863 13.67 0.48 -31.31
N GLY A 864 12.83 -0.35 -30.69
CA GLY A 864 13.27 -1.42 -29.78
C GLY A 864 13.55 -0.90 -28.37
N LEU A 865 13.79 -1.82 -27.44
CA LEU A 865 14.18 -1.47 -26.07
C LEU A 865 15.60 -0.91 -26.07
N THR A 866 15.78 0.24 -25.43
CA THR A 866 17.10 0.89 -25.27
C THR A 866 17.49 0.93 -23.79
N PRO A 867 18.75 1.28 -23.46
CA PRO A 867 19.15 1.60 -22.10
C PRO A 867 18.24 2.62 -21.39
N ASP A 868 17.58 3.51 -22.13
CA ASP A 868 16.70 4.55 -21.57
C ASP A 868 15.35 4.01 -21.08
N CYS A 869 15.01 2.77 -21.43
CA CYS A 869 13.83 2.08 -20.91
C CYS A 869 14.01 1.68 -19.42
N TRP A 870 15.24 1.63 -18.92
CA TRP A 870 15.53 1.24 -17.53
C TRP A 870 14.99 2.30 -16.54
N GLY A 871 14.05 1.89 -15.70
CA GLY A 871 13.41 2.73 -14.69
C GLY A 871 12.43 3.76 -15.23
N LYS A 872 12.06 3.69 -16.52
CA LYS A 872 11.09 4.58 -17.18
C LYS A 872 9.75 4.55 -16.42
N VAL A 873 9.18 5.73 -16.19
CA VAL A 873 7.81 5.88 -15.65
C VAL A 873 6.91 6.32 -16.79
N PRO A 874 5.93 5.51 -17.21
CA PRO A 874 4.97 5.92 -18.24
C PRO A 874 4.08 7.06 -17.71
N ASP A 875 3.62 7.95 -18.59
CA ASP A 875 2.63 8.96 -18.20
C ASP A 875 1.30 8.25 -17.86
N PRO A 876 0.77 8.41 -16.63
CA PRO A 876 -0.51 7.85 -16.23
C PRO A 876 -1.70 8.18 -17.13
N ALA A 877 -1.64 9.21 -17.98
CA ALA A 877 -2.70 9.60 -18.91
C ALA A 877 -2.65 8.87 -20.28
N GLU A 878 -1.50 8.26 -20.61
CA GLU A 878 -1.22 7.62 -21.90
C GLU A 878 -1.19 6.08 -21.82
N LEU A 879 -1.63 5.51 -20.70
CA LEU A 879 -1.67 4.06 -20.51
C LEU A 879 -2.73 3.40 -21.40
N ASN A 880 -2.42 2.22 -21.92
CA ASN A 880 -3.34 1.42 -22.71
C ASN A 880 -3.62 0.07 -22.02
N ILE A 881 -4.53 0.09 -21.04
CA ILE A 881 -4.82 -1.08 -20.21
C ILE A 881 -5.64 -2.11 -21.02
N ASN A 882 -5.07 -3.30 -21.21
CA ASN A 882 -5.78 -4.43 -21.80
C ASN A 882 -6.62 -5.17 -20.75
N TRP A 883 -7.93 -5.23 -20.96
CA TRP A 883 -8.88 -5.92 -20.08
C TRP A 883 -9.40 -7.19 -20.72
N HIS A 884 -9.49 -8.24 -19.92
CA HIS A 884 -10.38 -9.35 -20.21
C HIS A 884 -11.82 -8.91 -19.90
N VAL A 885 -12.68 -8.93 -20.91
CA VAL A 885 -14.13 -8.82 -20.77
C VAL A 885 -14.73 -10.10 -21.34
N PRO A 886 -15.56 -10.83 -20.57
CA PRO A 886 -16.16 -12.08 -21.05
C PRO A 886 -16.84 -11.92 -22.41
N SER A 887 -16.34 -12.65 -23.40
CA SER A 887 -16.96 -12.73 -24.72
C SER A 887 -18.16 -13.67 -24.73
N HIS A 888 -18.98 -13.60 -25.78
CA HIS A 888 -20.17 -14.46 -25.91
C HIS A 888 -19.81 -15.95 -25.90
N GLU A 889 -18.73 -16.34 -26.57
CA GLU A 889 -18.23 -17.72 -26.60
C GLU A 889 -17.79 -18.20 -25.20
N GLU A 890 -17.13 -17.34 -24.43
CA GLU A 890 -16.71 -17.66 -23.06
C GLU A 890 -17.90 -17.80 -22.12
N ILE A 891 -18.90 -16.93 -22.26
CA ILE A 891 -20.15 -17.01 -21.51
C ILE A 891 -20.90 -18.30 -21.84
N ASP A 892 -21.04 -18.65 -23.12
CA ASP A 892 -21.69 -19.90 -23.53
C ASP A 892 -21.00 -21.12 -22.92
N PHE A 893 -19.66 -21.12 -22.95
CA PHE A 893 -18.88 -22.18 -22.33
C PHE A 893 -19.06 -22.21 -20.81
N ALA A 894 -19.03 -21.04 -20.14
CA ALA A 894 -19.26 -20.93 -18.70
C ALA A 894 -20.64 -21.45 -18.30
N VAL A 895 -21.69 -21.09 -19.06
CA VAL A 895 -23.06 -21.56 -18.81
C VAL A 895 -23.16 -23.07 -19.00
N LYS A 896 -22.54 -23.63 -20.04
CA LYS A 896 -22.47 -25.08 -20.26
C LYS A 896 -21.78 -25.81 -19.10
N VAL A 897 -20.65 -25.29 -18.62
CA VAL A 897 -19.93 -25.85 -17.44
C VAL A 897 -20.80 -25.73 -16.18
N PHE A 898 -21.42 -24.57 -15.96
CA PHE A 898 -22.27 -24.32 -14.79
C PHE A 898 -23.49 -25.24 -14.77
N GLU A 899 -24.19 -25.37 -15.89
CA GLU A 899 -25.35 -26.25 -16.01
C GLU A 899 -24.99 -27.71 -15.76
N ALA A 900 -23.89 -28.20 -16.35
CA ALA A 900 -23.44 -29.57 -16.15
C ALA A 900 -23.04 -29.85 -14.70
N GLN A 901 -22.24 -28.98 -14.10
CA GLN A 901 -21.65 -29.21 -12.76
C GLN A 901 -22.65 -28.90 -11.64
N ALA A 902 -23.35 -27.77 -11.70
CA ALA A 902 -24.37 -27.43 -10.71
C ALA A 902 -25.60 -28.35 -10.88
N GLY A 903 -26.03 -28.65 -12.11
CA GLY A 903 -27.13 -29.57 -12.36
C GLY A 903 -26.88 -30.97 -11.81
N ARG A 904 -25.64 -31.48 -11.94
CA ARG A 904 -25.18 -32.72 -11.33
C ARG A 904 -25.31 -32.68 -9.80
N ALA A 905 -24.76 -31.64 -9.16
CA ALA A 905 -24.82 -31.48 -7.70
C ALA A 905 -26.26 -31.38 -7.19
N LEU A 906 -27.12 -30.61 -7.87
CA LEU A 906 -28.53 -30.44 -7.50
C LEU A 906 -29.32 -31.75 -7.62
N LYS A 907 -29.07 -32.53 -8.67
CA LYS A 907 -29.70 -33.84 -8.84
C LYS A 907 -29.28 -34.81 -7.73
N ALA A 908 -27.98 -34.88 -7.44
CA ALA A 908 -27.45 -35.74 -6.38
C ALA A 908 -28.00 -35.35 -4.99
N LEU A 909 -27.98 -34.06 -4.64
CA LEU A 909 -28.58 -33.57 -3.39
C LEU A 909 -30.08 -33.91 -3.31
N GLY A 910 -30.82 -33.73 -4.40
CA GLY A 910 -32.23 -34.08 -4.48
C GLY A 910 -32.50 -35.57 -4.27
N GLU A 911 -31.62 -36.46 -4.74
CA GLU A 911 -31.70 -37.91 -4.48
C GLU A 911 -31.32 -38.26 -3.04
N LEU A 912 -30.33 -37.55 -2.47
CA LEU A 912 -29.87 -37.74 -1.10
C LEU A 912 -30.87 -37.33 -0.02
N ILE A 913 -31.86 -36.50 -0.33
CA ILE A 913 -32.89 -36.01 0.63
C ILE A 913 -34.30 -36.61 0.42
N LYS A 914 -34.50 -37.56 -0.51
CA LYS A 914 -35.81 -38.23 -0.71
C LYS A 914 -36.11 -39.22 0.41
N ASP A 915 -37.32 -39.22 0.98
CA ASP A 915 -37.68 -40.08 2.12
C ASP A 915 -37.65 -41.59 1.81
N ASP A 916 -38.06 -42.02 0.61
CA ASP A 916 -38.04 -43.41 0.17
C ASP A 916 -37.13 -43.57 -1.07
N GLY A 917 -35.99 -44.26 -0.91
CA GLY A 917 -35.17 -44.73 -2.04
C GLY A 917 -33.83 -44.02 -2.29
N SER A 918 -33.19 -43.42 -1.28
CA SER A 918 -31.78 -43.01 -1.47
C SER A 918 -30.90 -44.23 -1.72
N VAL A 919 -30.10 -44.19 -2.78
CA VAL A 919 -29.16 -45.27 -3.16
C VAL A 919 -28.17 -45.58 -2.03
N ILE A 920 -27.88 -44.59 -1.19
CA ILE A 920 -27.04 -44.71 -0.01
C ILE A 920 -27.94 -44.88 1.23
N LYS A 921 -27.70 -45.94 2.01
CA LYS A 921 -28.43 -46.21 3.25
C LYS A 921 -28.16 -45.12 4.30
N ARG A 922 -29.22 -44.67 4.96
CA ARG A 922 -29.20 -43.68 6.06
C ARG A 922 -29.34 -44.36 7.43
N ASP A 923 -28.72 -45.52 7.62
CA ASP A 923 -28.85 -46.35 8.82
C ASP A 923 -27.86 -45.97 9.94
N GLY A 924 -27.07 -44.91 9.74
CA GLY A 924 -26.01 -44.49 10.66
C GLY A 924 -24.77 -45.39 10.63
N VAL A 925 -24.74 -46.42 9.78
CA VAL A 925 -23.63 -47.35 9.61
C VAL A 925 -22.79 -46.91 8.41
N GLY A 926 -21.78 -46.06 8.68
CA GLY A 926 -20.93 -45.43 7.67
C GLY A 926 -21.13 -43.92 7.60
N LYS A 927 -20.24 -43.19 6.89
CA LYS A 927 -20.44 -41.75 6.62
C LYS A 927 -20.57 -41.45 5.12
N ASP A 928 -20.92 -42.45 4.32
CA ASP A 928 -20.96 -42.31 2.86
C ASP A 928 -22.04 -41.30 2.43
N TRP A 929 -23.18 -41.25 3.13
CA TRP A 929 -24.20 -40.22 2.91
C TRP A 929 -23.66 -38.82 3.24
N SER A 930 -23.01 -38.65 4.40
CA SER A 930 -22.45 -37.36 4.83
C SER A 930 -21.35 -36.86 3.89
N ASP A 931 -20.52 -37.76 3.38
CA ASP A 931 -19.42 -37.41 2.49
C ASP A 931 -19.96 -37.01 1.11
N GLU A 932 -20.93 -37.76 0.58
CA GLU A 932 -21.62 -37.43 -0.66
C GLU A 932 -22.39 -36.11 -0.55
N MET A 933 -23.03 -35.86 0.59
CA MET A 933 -23.70 -34.61 0.90
C MET A 933 -22.73 -33.43 0.90
N SER A 934 -21.67 -33.52 1.71
CA SER A 934 -20.65 -32.47 1.85
C SER A 934 -19.99 -32.15 0.50
N ARG A 935 -19.63 -33.19 -0.26
CA ARG A 935 -19.05 -33.09 -1.60
C ARG A 935 -19.92 -32.29 -2.58
N ASN A 936 -21.21 -32.62 -2.69
CA ASN A 936 -22.10 -31.92 -3.61
C ASN A 936 -22.38 -30.49 -3.14
N LEU A 937 -22.42 -30.23 -1.83
CA LEU A 937 -22.52 -28.88 -1.29
C LEU A 937 -21.27 -28.04 -1.59
N VAL A 938 -20.07 -28.62 -1.48
CA VAL A 938 -18.81 -27.95 -1.83
C VAL A 938 -18.77 -27.63 -3.32
N LEU A 939 -19.13 -28.59 -4.19
CA LEU A 939 -19.21 -28.36 -5.64
C LEU A 939 -20.21 -27.25 -5.99
N LEU A 940 -21.41 -27.28 -5.38
CA LEU A 940 -22.43 -26.27 -5.60
C LEU A 940 -21.97 -24.88 -5.11
N ARG A 941 -21.35 -24.80 -3.94
CA ARG A 941 -20.76 -23.55 -3.41
C ARG A 941 -19.73 -22.96 -4.37
N LEU A 942 -18.81 -23.81 -4.85
CA LEU A 942 -17.70 -23.39 -5.71
C LEU A 942 -18.16 -22.98 -7.12
N THR A 943 -19.12 -23.69 -7.70
CA THR A 943 -19.71 -23.34 -9.01
C THR A 943 -20.53 -22.05 -8.93
N ILE A 944 -21.35 -21.87 -7.88
CA ILE A 944 -22.07 -20.61 -7.64
C ILE A 944 -21.10 -19.44 -7.45
N SER A 945 -20.03 -19.64 -6.68
CA SER A 945 -18.98 -18.63 -6.49
C SER A 945 -18.33 -18.25 -7.82
N GLY A 946 -18.00 -19.25 -8.65
CA GLY A 946 -17.39 -19.07 -9.97
C GLY A 946 -18.27 -18.27 -10.93
N CYS A 947 -19.59 -18.47 -10.90
CA CYS A 947 -20.55 -17.75 -11.75
C CYS A 947 -21.15 -16.49 -11.10
N SER A 948 -20.64 -16.05 -9.95
CA SER A 948 -21.24 -14.97 -9.16
C SER A 948 -21.41 -13.65 -9.92
N ARG A 949 -20.49 -13.35 -10.85
CA ARG A 949 -20.54 -12.14 -11.71
C ARG A 949 -21.66 -12.17 -12.75
N LEU A 950 -22.22 -13.34 -13.06
CA LEU A 950 -23.34 -13.48 -13.97
C LEU A 950 -24.69 -13.29 -13.26
N PHE A 951 -24.72 -13.20 -11.92
CA PHE A 951 -25.95 -13.03 -11.17
C PHE A 951 -26.36 -11.56 -11.08
N ARG A 952 -27.64 -11.29 -11.33
CA ARG A 952 -28.27 -10.00 -11.04
C ARG A 952 -29.17 -10.12 -9.81
N SER A 953 -29.00 -9.25 -8.82
CA SER A 953 -29.81 -9.21 -7.60
C SER A 953 -31.14 -8.45 -7.76
N GLU A 954 -31.15 -7.45 -8.63
CA GLU A 954 -32.24 -6.49 -8.79
C GLU A 954 -33.43 -6.99 -9.63
N ASP A 955 -33.31 -8.14 -10.28
CA ASP A 955 -34.41 -8.66 -11.09
C ASP A 955 -35.44 -9.39 -10.22
N GLY A 956 -36.57 -8.71 -9.97
CA GLY A 956 -37.71 -9.22 -9.22
C GLY A 956 -38.38 -10.45 -9.85
N THR A 957 -38.07 -10.79 -11.10
CA THR A 957 -38.53 -12.05 -11.73
C THR A 957 -37.75 -13.28 -11.25
N VAL A 958 -36.52 -13.09 -10.78
CA VAL A 958 -35.61 -14.17 -10.36
C VAL A 958 -35.55 -14.31 -8.84
N SER A 959 -35.58 -13.20 -8.11
CA SER A 959 -35.71 -13.17 -6.66
C SER A 959 -37.16 -12.79 -6.33
N PRO A 960 -38.08 -13.74 -6.08
CA PRO A 960 -39.39 -13.36 -5.60
C PRO A 960 -39.16 -12.57 -4.32
N GLU A 961 -39.70 -11.34 -4.26
CA GLU A 961 -39.85 -10.62 -3.01
C GLU A 961 -40.50 -11.60 -2.02
N TYR A 962 -39.71 -12.14 -1.09
CA TYR A 962 -40.26 -12.56 0.20
C TYR A 962 -40.70 -11.26 0.87
N THR A 963 -41.82 -10.72 0.42
CA THR A 963 -42.73 -9.95 1.25
C THR A 963 -43.08 -10.90 2.38
N MET A 964 -42.44 -10.71 3.53
CA MET A 964 -42.97 -11.21 4.77
C MET A 964 -44.38 -10.61 4.84
N VAL A 965 -45.38 -11.44 4.56
CA VAL A 965 -46.78 -11.12 4.77
C VAL A 965 -46.86 -10.50 6.16
N GLU A 966 -47.31 -9.25 6.23
CA GLU A 966 -47.71 -8.63 7.49
C GLU A 966 -48.67 -9.61 8.16
N LYS A 967 -48.15 -10.35 9.13
CA LYS A 967 -49.02 -11.09 10.05
C LYS A 967 -49.63 -9.99 10.89
N GLU A 968 -50.87 -9.62 10.54
CA GLU A 968 -51.73 -8.80 11.37
C GLU A 968 -51.55 -9.23 12.82
N SER A 969 -51.22 -8.25 13.66
CA SER A 969 -51.00 -8.41 15.08
C SER A 969 -52.24 -8.97 15.76
N SER A 970 -52.33 -10.30 15.90
CA SER A 970 -53.09 -10.91 16.99
C SER A 970 -52.15 -11.00 18.18
N GLY A 971 -52.33 -10.07 19.12
CA GLY A 971 -51.54 -10.02 20.34
C GLY A 971 -51.64 -11.32 21.13
N GLU A 972 -50.48 -11.87 21.47
CA GLU A 972 -50.25 -12.68 22.65
C GLU A 972 -48.74 -12.64 22.93
N GLU A 973 -48.39 -12.15 24.12
CA GLU A 973 -47.02 -12.09 24.63
C GLU A 973 -46.44 -13.49 24.73
N MET A 974 -45.19 -13.67 24.28
CA MET A 974 -44.37 -14.77 24.79
C MET A 974 -42.90 -14.36 24.82
N GLU A 975 -42.38 -14.24 26.05
CA GLU A 975 -40.96 -14.13 26.37
C GLU A 975 -40.16 -15.28 25.74
N VAL A 976 -39.03 -14.97 25.13
CA VAL A 976 -37.99 -15.98 24.83
C VAL A 976 -36.67 -15.51 25.41
N GLU A 977 -36.20 -16.30 26.35
CA GLU A 977 -34.96 -16.19 27.10
C GLU A 977 -33.72 -16.05 26.19
N ARG A 978 -32.82 -15.12 26.56
CA ARG A 978 -31.44 -15.08 26.10
C ARG A 978 -30.68 -16.31 26.61
N ALA A 979 -30.60 -17.36 25.79
CA ALA A 979 -29.63 -18.42 25.98
C ALA A 979 -28.25 -17.97 25.47
N GLY A 980 -27.32 -17.75 26.40
CA GLY A 980 -25.93 -17.44 26.12
C GLY A 980 -25.22 -18.56 25.37
N ARG A 981 -24.48 -18.20 24.31
CA ARG A 981 -23.42 -19.03 23.73
C ARG A 981 -22.08 -18.37 23.94
N THR A 982 -21.38 -18.83 24.97
CA THR A 982 -19.93 -18.74 25.12
C THR A 982 -19.29 -19.65 24.06
N GLY A 983 -18.79 -19.07 22.97
CA GLY A 983 -17.97 -19.74 21.96
C GLY A 983 -16.55 -19.17 21.98
N LYS A 984 -15.57 -20.08 22.16
CA LYS A 984 -14.12 -19.85 22.27
C LYS A 984 -13.55 -18.83 21.26
N LYS A 985 -12.80 -17.86 21.79
CA LYS A 985 -11.70 -17.21 21.08
C LYS A 985 -10.50 -18.17 21.06
N ASP A 986 -10.01 -18.52 19.87
CA ASP A 986 -8.58 -18.58 19.55
C ASP A 986 -8.36 -18.96 18.08
N THR A 987 -7.82 -18.02 17.29
CA THR A 987 -6.48 -18.04 16.65
C THR A 987 -6.48 -17.31 15.30
N GLY A 988 -5.65 -16.26 15.20
CA GLY A 988 -4.77 -15.99 14.06
C GLY A 988 -5.36 -15.38 12.79
N ALA A 989 -5.18 -14.06 12.64
CA ALA A 989 -4.68 -13.34 11.46
C ALA A 989 -5.22 -11.89 11.49
N ASP A 990 -4.32 -10.95 11.74
CA ASP A 990 -4.56 -9.52 11.64
C ASP A 990 -4.77 -9.16 10.15
N ASP A 991 -6.03 -9.11 9.73
CA ASP A 991 -6.43 -8.40 8.51
C ASP A 991 -7.67 -7.55 8.84
N GLU A 992 -7.48 -6.65 9.81
CA GLU A 992 -8.46 -5.60 10.09
C GLU A 992 -8.37 -4.56 8.96
N THR A 993 -9.33 -4.62 8.04
CA THR A 993 -9.49 -3.54 7.04
C THR A 993 -9.79 -2.20 7.74
N GLU A 994 -9.39 -1.07 7.15
CA GLU A 994 -9.59 0.27 7.72
C GLU A 994 -11.06 0.61 8.08
N ASP A 995 -12.04 -0.16 7.59
CA ASP A 995 -13.46 0.00 7.94
C ASP A 995 -13.83 -0.64 9.29
N ASP A 996 -13.11 -1.67 9.76
CA ASP A 996 -13.39 -2.31 11.07
C ASP A 996 -12.93 -1.45 12.26
N LEU A 997 -11.88 -0.64 12.08
CA LEU A 997 -11.43 0.36 13.06
C LEU A 997 -12.42 1.50 13.30
N LEU A 998 -13.49 1.58 12.49
CA LEU A 998 -14.54 2.60 12.56
C LEU A 998 -15.90 2.05 13.08
N GLY A 999 -15.94 0.81 13.57
CA GLY A 999 -17.11 0.26 14.27
C GLY A 999 -18.34 0.06 13.39
N LEU A 1000 -18.14 -0.31 12.12
CA LEU A 1000 -19.22 -0.57 11.16
C LEU A 1000 -19.32 -2.08 10.89
N GLY A 1001 -19.89 -2.81 11.85
CA GLY A 1001 -20.45 -4.12 11.52
C GLY A 1001 -21.63 -3.94 10.54
N PRO A 1002 -21.89 -4.90 9.65
CA PRO A 1002 -23.08 -4.88 8.81
C PRO A 1002 -24.31 -5.01 9.71
N GLN A 1003 -25.05 -3.92 9.91
CA GLN A 1003 -26.44 -4.01 10.33
C GLN A 1003 -27.26 -4.33 9.09
N GLU A 1004 -27.34 -5.63 8.77
CA GLU A 1004 -28.34 -6.19 7.88
C GLU A 1004 -29.68 -6.22 8.62
N GLU A 1005 -30.37 -5.08 8.69
CA GLU A 1005 -31.80 -4.99 8.96
C GLU A 1005 -32.19 -3.54 8.63
N ASP A 1006 -33.13 -3.35 7.70
CA ASP A 1006 -33.68 -2.07 7.17
C ASP A 1006 -33.10 -1.46 5.87
N GLU A 1007 -32.39 -2.21 5.02
CA GLU A 1007 -32.00 -1.70 3.68
C GLU A 1007 -33.16 -1.65 2.65
N LYS A 1008 -34.34 -2.21 2.94
CA LYS A 1008 -35.39 -2.42 1.92
C LYS A 1008 -36.34 -1.25 1.65
N VAL A 1009 -36.26 -0.13 2.38
CA VAL A 1009 -37.25 0.98 2.25
C VAL A 1009 -36.63 2.28 1.71
N LYS A 1010 -35.31 2.35 1.47
CA LYS A 1010 -34.65 3.60 1.09
C LYS A 1010 -34.06 3.55 -0.30
N ARG A 1011 -34.20 4.66 -1.03
CA ARG A 1011 -33.74 4.83 -2.42
C ARG A 1011 -32.22 4.74 -2.47
N THR A 1012 -31.72 3.67 -3.10
CA THR A 1012 -30.29 3.46 -3.39
C THR A 1012 -29.96 3.91 -4.81
N PHE A 1013 -28.71 4.33 -5.01
CA PHE A 1013 -28.19 4.71 -6.33
C PHE A 1013 -27.40 3.56 -6.94
N HIS A 1014 -27.67 3.25 -8.20
CA HIS A 1014 -27.04 2.15 -8.92
C HIS A 1014 -26.20 2.72 -10.05
N TYR A 1015 -24.94 2.29 -10.11
CA TYR A 1015 -23.97 2.70 -11.13
C TYR A 1015 -23.67 1.52 -12.07
N PRO A 1016 -23.41 1.77 -13.37
CA PRO A 1016 -22.99 0.74 -14.30
C PRO A 1016 -21.79 -0.06 -13.79
N THR A 1017 -21.88 -1.40 -13.89
CA THR A 1017 -20.82 -2.32 -13.46
C THR A 1017 -20.26 -3.17 -14.59
N GLY A 1018 -20.68 -2.92 -15.84
CA GLY A 1018 -20.30 -3.73 -17.00
C GLY A 1018 -20.93 -5.13 -16.98
N TYR A 1019 -22.21 -5.24 -16.60
CA TYR A 1019 -22.89 -6.54 -16.50
C TYR A 1019 -22.90 -7.29 -17.84
N PRO A 1020 -22.40 -8.54 -17.91
CA PRO A 1020 -22.06 -9.18 -19.18
C PRO A 1020 -23.24 -9.87 -19.90
N LEU A 1021 -24.40 -10.03 -19.26
CA LEU A 1021 -25.54 -10.74 -19.85
C LEU A 1021 -26.67 -9.79 -20.29
N GLU A 1022 -27.22 -10.06 -21.47
CA GLU A 1022 -28.45 -9.40 -21.94
C GLU A 1022 -29.68 -10.00 -21.22
N ILE A 1023 -30.55 -9.12 -20.70
CA ILE A 1023 -31.76 -9.51 -20.00
C ILE A 1023 -32.70 -10.26 -20.96
N GLY A 1024 -33.18 -11.44 -20.55
CA GLY A 1024 -34.06 -12.28 -21.36
C GLY A 1024 -33.35 -13.14 -22.41
N SER A 1025 -32.02 -13.13 -22.46
CA SER A 1025 -31.28 -14.11 -23.26
C SER A 1025 -31.42 -15.53 -22.69
N PRO A 1026 -31.29 -16.59 -23.51
CA PRO A 1026 -31.30 -17.98 -23.03
C PRO A 1026 -30.26 -18.25 -21.94
N GLN A 1027 -29.08 -17.64 -22.06
CA GLN A 1027 -28.01 -17.70 -21.07
C GLN A 1027 -28.43 -17.05 -19.76
N TYR A 1028 -29.03 -15.85 -19.83
CA TYR A 1028 -29.57 -15.15 -18.66
C TYR A 1028 -30.59 -16.00 -17.92
N GLU A 1029 -31.59 -16.53 -18.62
CA GLU A 1029 -32.62 -17.39 -18.03
C GLU A 1029 -32.02 -18.65 -17.40
N THR A 1030 -31.09 -19.31 -18.08
CA THR A 1030 -30.45 -20.54 -17.59
C THR A 1030 -29.70 -20.30 -16.28
N VAL A 1031 -28.85 -19.27 -16.24
CA VAL A 1031 -28.06 -18.91 -15.05
C VAL A 1031 -28.96 -18.58 -13.86
N HIS A 1032 -29.98 -17.75 -14.07
CA HIS A 1032 -30.87 -17.30 -13.01
C HIS A 1032 -31.83 -18.39 -12.53
N ASN A 1033 -32.32 -19.25 -13.43
CA ASN A 1033 -33.11 -20.42 -13.07
C ASN A 1033 -32.29 -21.43 -12.25
N LEU A 1034 -31.03 -21.68 -12.64
CA LEU A 1034 -30.13 -22.54 -11.87
C LEU A 1034 -29.83 -21.95 -10.48
N ARG A 1035 -29.60 -20.63 -10.39
CA ARG A 1035 -29.43 -19.93 -9.11
C ARG A 1035 -30.65 -20.11 -8.20
N LYS A 1036 -31.86 -19.91 -8.73
CA LYS A 1036 -33.11 -20.10 -8.00
C LYS A 1036 -33.27 -21.53 -7.51
N ARG A 1037 -33.11 -22.51 -8.41
CA ARG A 1037 -33.16 -23.95 -8.08
C ARG A 1037 -32.13 -24.34 -7.02
N ALA A 1038 -30.94 -23.73 -7.06
CA ALA A 1038 -29.92 -23.94 -6.04
C ALA A 1038 -30.34 -23.39 -4.67
N GLY A 1039 -30.91 -22.18 -4.61
CA GLY A 1039 -31.47 -21.63 -3.38
C GLY A 1039 -32.59 -22.51 -2.79
N GLU A 1040 -33.53 -22.95 -3.63
CA GLU A 1040 -34.61 -23.87 -3.23
C GLU A 1040 -34.05 -25.21 -2.72
N MET A 1041 -33.06 -25.78 -3.40
CA MET A 1041 -32.43 -27.03 -2.97
C MET A 1041 -31.69 -26.85 -1.65
N LEU A 1042 -30.93 -25.78 -1.47
CA LEU A 1042 -30.24 -25.47 -0.20
C LEU A 1042 -31.23 -25.31 0.96
N HIS A 1043 -32.37 -24.68 0.73
CA HIS A 1043 -33.45 -24.58 1.72
C HIS A 1043 -34.02 -25.96 2.08
N ARG A 1044 -34.32 -26.80 1.06
CA ARG A 1044 -34.82 -28.16 1.28
C ARG A 1044 -33.80 -29.03 2.02
N VAL A 1045 -32.53 -28.91 1.66
CA VAL A 1045 -31.40 -29.57 2.32
C VAL A 1045 -31.26 -29.12 3.78
N HIS A 1046 -31.47 -27.85 4.08
CA HIS A 1046 -31.42 -27.35 5.46
C HIS A 1046 -32.64 -27.77 6.29
N SER A 1047 -33.80 -27.90 5.65
CA SER A 1047 -35.03 -28.38 6.29
C SER A 1047 -35.01 -29.88 6.58
N PHE A 1048 -34.31 -30.66 5.77
CA PHE A 1048 -34.07 -32.09 5.96
C PHE A 1048 -32.97 -32.30 7.00
#